data_AF-S4YCC9-F1
#
_entry.id   AF-S4YCC9-F1
#
_cell.length_a   1.000
_cell.length_b   1.000
_cell.length_c   1.000
_cell.angle_alpha   90.00
_cell.angle_beta   90.00
_cell.angle_gamma   90.00
#
_symmetry.space_group_name_H-M   'P 1'
#
loop_
_entity.id
_entity.type
_entity.pdbx_description
1 polymer ?
#
loop_
_entity_poly.entity_id
_entity_poly.type
_entity_poly.pdbx_seq_one_letter_code
_entity_poly.pdbx_strand_id
1 'polypeptide(L)'
;MRVIRFLLASLFCALAMLPARAAWAAITVTFVEPGQHAWSQTNVDVRVEVSSTVQIARVQAQLGAGSVILTNIGGTTYKAGISTFGLPYGEHTLTVTATDVEGTSVSAQRTVFQDQTPTAQVLAPTHEAVAHPSLRIAATCVDDHPADCSIRATATFRDTSPPTSVELARATAALDTVVDLSAYSGRKFDLKFEVLDVHSMMVLQGPTILVEASPQLEAIDEVPGRILDFDATRILFIKGRQEIFLLDRATRATTRAIKLAYPYQLNDATRAFLTGAGAAMEVPAPPAIGRPPTAVYEWRHGALLKLTENGRMAFVSGDTMAYSGSGTYVRDLASGTDELALGVALDRPSMDVAEDGLFAYVDRARALYTRRDGTSTLLVTSGGGISRPVTDGINVVFAQALSSGQSQSILATPSGQVPLGVVPVAHPEGAQTGAYQLHAGYIAFLKGSSGAEQVWLRTPSGAQHQLSSFGTPSQLDDPPARLGHDGISDDGEVMFLSPPKRYLGAPGAAPREISSHLGHARWFQGAWYVVMGNTLFQVDDGSSGEGEGGGAGEADGSTGASFASGRGARAAVSMTRVGEAGARAASAPAAASPELPEGELPASSSCALAARQPGLGGALEAAVLAALGLAMAARGRPRLRRDRGGADATPSRRATRQQGSDTPSARAAGYSCVRASPR
;
A
#
# COMPACT_ATOMS: atom_id res chain seq x y z
N MET A 1 -82.70 -33.33 -88.79
CA MET A 1 -83.03 -32.57 -87.57
C MET A 1 -82.17 -33.16 -86.44
N ARG A 2 -80.91 -32.75 -86.20
CA ARG A 2 -80.29 -31.46 -85.84
C ARG A 2 -80.78 -30.88 -84.49
N VAL A 3 -79.80 -30.71 -83.59
CA VAL A 3 -79.77 -29.95 -82.32
C VAL A 3 -80.56 -30.64 -81.18
N ILE A 4 -80.02 -31.02 -80.02
CA ILE A 4 -79.30 -30.27 -78.98
C ILE A 4 -78.50 -31.28 -78.10
N ARG A 5 -77.18 -31.15 -78.04
CA ARG A 5 -76.26 -31.83 -77.09
C ARG A 5 -75.16 -30.84 -76.71
N PHE A 6 -75.46 -29.86 -75.88
CA PHE A 6 -74.46 -28.99 -75.24
C PHE A 6 -75.19 -28.18 -74.16
N LEU A 7 -75.14 -28.64 -72.90
CA LEU A 7 -75.35 -27.87 -71.65
C LEU A 7 -75.63 -28.83 -70.49
N LEU A 8 -74.67 -29.68 -70.10
CA LEU A 8 -74.71 -30.39 -68.81
C LEU A 8 -73.35 -31.01 -68.40
N ALA A 9 -72.23 -30.41 -68.85
CA ALA A 9 -70.88 -30.89 -68.55
C ALA A 9 -69.92 -29.78 -68.07
N SER A 10 -70.42 -28.62 -67.62
CA SER A 10 -69.59 -27.49 -67.16
C SER A 10 -69.99 -26.95 -65.79
N LEU A 11 -70.52 -27.79 -64.90
CA LEU A 11 -70.81 -27.40 -63.49
C LEU A 11 -70.27 -28.40 -62.44
N PHE A 12 -69.37 -29.30 -62.82
CA PHE A 12 -68.79 -30.28 -61.89
C PHE A 12 -67.24 -30.33 -61.88
N CYS A 13 -66.57 -29.37 -62.51
CA CYS A 13 -65.08 -29.31 -62.55
C CYS A 13 -64.48 -28.02 -62.00
N ALA A 14 -65.28 -27.11 -61.43
CA ALA A 14 -64.79 -25.84 -60.85
C ALA A 14 -64.94 -25.77 -59.31
N LEU A 15 -65.24 -26.90 -58.65
CA LEU A 15 -65.44 -26.97 -57.20
C LEU A 15 -64.61 -28.12 -56.56
N ALA A 16 -63.34 -28.25 -56.96
CA ALA A 16 -62.38 -29.17 -56.32
C ALA A 16 -60.92 -28.70 -56.45
N MET A 17 -60.70 -27.40 -56.61
CA MET A 17 -59.38 -26.79 -56.38
C MET A 17 -59.50 -25.75 -55.27
N LEU A 18 -59.98 -26.19 -54.10
CA LEU A 18 -59.48 -25.59 -52.87
C LEU A 18 -58.03 -26.10 -52.78
N PRO A 19 -56.99 -25.27 -52.94
CA PRO A 19 -55.71 -25.66 -52.38
C PRO A 19 -56.02 -25.94 -50.92
N ALA A 20 -55.84 -27.19 -50.48
CA ALA A 20 -55.69 -27.46 -49.07
C ALA A 20 -54.57 -26.50 -48.65
N ARG A 21 -54.94 -25.39 -47.99
CA ARG A 21 -54.01 -24.65 -47.17
C ARG A 21 -53.65 -25.68 -46.11
N ALA A 22 -52.62 -26.48 -46.40
CA ALA A 22 -51.84 -27.10 -45.36
C ALA A 22 -51.63 -25.95 -44.38
N ALA A 23 -52.19 -26.07 -43.18
CA ALA A 23 -51.78 -25.20 -42.10
C ALA A 23 -50.31 -25.58 -41.91
N TRP A 24 -49.41 -24.84 -42.55
CA TRP A 24 -47.98 -25.05 -42.38
C TRP A 24 -47.75 -25.01 -40.87
N ALA A 25 -47.24 -26.10 -40.30
CA ALA A 25 -46.93 -26.14 -38.88
C ALA A 25 -46.04 -24.92 -38.58
N ALA A 26 -46.62 -23.95 -37.88
CA ALA A 26 -45.99 -22.65 -37.69
C ALA A 26 -45.06 -22.77 -36.50
N ILE A 27 -43.89 -23.39 -36.70
CA ILE A 27 -42.82 -23.37 -35.71
C ILE A 27 -42.22 -21.97 -35.70
N THR A 28 -42.16 -21.34 -34.53
CA THR A 28 -41.47 -20.06 -34.31
C THR A 28 -40.41 -20.26 -33.26
N VAL A 29 -39.17 -19.83 -33.54
CA VAL A 29 -38.05 -19.85 -32.61
C VAL A 29 -37.65 -18.41 -32.29
N THR A 30 -37.75 -18.03 -31.02
CA THR A 30 -37.41 -16.69 -30.54
C THR A 30 -36.27 -16.79 -29.54
N PHE A 31 -35.17 -16.07 -29.79
CA PHE A 31 -34.08 -15.98 -28.82
C PHE A 31 -34.48 -15.15 -27.60
N VAL A 32 -34.29 -15.72 -26.42
CA VAL A 32 -34.29 -15.00 -25.14
C VAL A 32 -32.86 -14.60 -24.78
N GLU A 33 -31.92 -15.54 -24.89
CA GLU A 33 -30.47 -15.34 -24.77
C GLU A 33 -29.73 -16.19 -25.83
N PRO A 34 -28.60 -15.74 -26.37
CA PRO A 34 -28.03 -14.42 -26.20
C PRO A 34 -28.90 -13.30 -26.81
N GLY A 35 -28.70 -12.07 -26.33
CA GLY A 35 -29.14 -10.88 -27.04
C GLY A 35 -28.46 -10.76 -28.41
N GLN A 36 -28.87 -9.80 -29.24
CA GLN A 36 -28.08 -9.47 -30.43
C GLN A 36 -26.66 -9.02 -30.01
N HIS A 37 -25.62 -9.52 -30.69
CA HIS A 37 -24.21 -9.19 -30.42
C HIS A 37 -23.73 -9.57 -29.01
N ALA A 38 -24.05 -10.77 -28.56
CA ALA A 38 -23.53 -11.25 -27.27
C ALA A 38 -22.09 -11.74 -27.36
N TRP A 39 -21.41 -11.59 -26.23
CA TRP A 39 -20.00 -11.89 -26.00
C TRP A 39 -19.83 -13.23 -25.29
N SER A 40 -18.86 -14.03 -25.71
CA SER A 40 -18.47 -15.23 -25.00
C SER A 40 -16.97 -15.43 -25.08
N GLN A 41 -16.36 -15.82 -23.95
CA GLN A 41 -14.96 -16.27 -23.92
C GLN A 41 -14.85 -17.79 -24.02
N THR A 42 -15.77 -18.52 -23.41
CA THR A 42 -15.67 -19.98 -23.24
C THR A 42 -16.94 -20.73 -23.61
N ASN A 43 -18.11 -20.17 -23.32
CA ASN A 43 -19.42 -20.75 -23.63
C ASN A 43 -20.45 -19.65 -23.90
N VAL A 44 -21.36 -19.92 -24.83
CA VAL A 44 -22.55 -19.11 -25.07
C VAL A 44 -23.75 -19.78 -24.41
N ASP A 45 -24.37 -19.10 -23.47
CA ASP A 45 -25.66 -19.53 -22.91
C ASP A 45 -26.77 -19.26 -23.92
N VAL A 46 -27.38 -20.33 -24.42
CA VAL A 46 -28.47 -20.29 -25.40
C VAL A 46 -29.77 -20.58 -24.68
N ARG A 47 -30.71 -19.64 -24.74
CA ARG A 47 -32.07 -19.77 -24.25
C ARG A 47 -33.05 -19.28 -25.30
N VAL A 48 -33.97 -20.14 -25.71
CA VAL A 48 -34.97 -19.83 -26.74
C VAL A 48 -36.37 -20.20 -26.27
N GLU A 49 -37.35 -19.48 -26.80
CA GLU A 49 -38.76 -19.85 -26.75
C GLU A 49 -39.16 -20.43 -28.11
N VAL A 50 -39.76 -21.62 -28.09
CA VAL A 50 -40.23 -22.33 -29.28
C VAL A 50 -41.73 -22.51 -29.18
N SER A 51 -42.47 -21.89 -30.11
CA SER A 51 -43.91 -22.07 -30.27
C SER A 51 -44.18 -22.92 -31.49
N SER A 52 -45.08 -23.90 -31.39
CA SER A 52 -45.47 -24.78 -32.50
C SER A 52 -46.89 -25.30 -32.30
N THR A 53 -47.60 -25.53 -33.40
CA THR A 53 -48.90 -26.21 -33.42
C THR A 53 -48.77 -27.73 -33.30
N VAL A 54 -47.56 -28.26 -33.46
CA VAL A 54 -47.21 -29.69 -33.38
C VAL A 54 -46.13 -29.89 -32.29
N GLN A 55 -46.11 -31.06 -31.65
CA GLN A 55 -45.14 -31.37 -30.61
C GLN A 55 -43.70 -31.24 -31.11
N ILE A 56 -42.85 -30.51 -30.38
CA ILE A 56 -41.44 -30.37 -30.68
C ILE A 56 -40.69 -31.66 -30.33
N ALA A 57 -39.99 -32.23 -31.30
CA ALA A 57 -39.15 -33.41 -31.13
C ALA A 57 -37.73 -33.05 -30.66
N ARG A 58 -37.14 -31.99 -31.22
CA ARG A 58 -35.75 -31.60 -30.95
C ARG A 58 -35.55 -30.09 -31.11
N VAL A 59 -34.75 -29.50 -30.22
CA VAL A 59 -34.21 -28.15 -30.41
C VAL A 59 -32.69 -28.25 -30.31
N GLN A 60 -31.99 -27.76 -31.33
CA GLN A 60 -30.53 -27.84 -31.42
C GLN A 60 -29.94 -26.47 -31.70
N ALA A 61 -28.89 -26.11 -30.96
CA ALA A 61 -28.05 -24.95 -31.22
C ALA A 61 -26.78 -25.41 -31.95
N GLN A 62 -26.32 -24.59 -32.88
CA GLN A 62 -25.10 -24.78 -33.66
C GLN A 62 -24.31 -23.48 -33.69
N LEU A 63 -23.02 -23.57 -33.38
CA LEU A 63 -22.08 -22.45 -33.41
C LEU A 63 -20.74 -22.95 -33.98
N GLY A 64 -20.40 -22.51 -35.19
CA GLY A 64 -19.30 -23.09 -35.97
C GLY A 64 -19.45 -24.61 -36.12
N ALA A 65 -18.41 -25.37 -35.78
CA ALA A 65 -18.45 -26.84 -35.78
C ALA A 65 -19.14 -27.44 -34.53
N GLY A 66 -19.34 -26.64 -33.48
CA GLY A 66 -20.01 -27.09 -32.25
C GLY A 66 -21.52 -27.20 -32.43
N SER A 67 -22.14 -28.20 -31.78
CA SER A 67 -23.59 -28.25 -31.65
C SER A 67 -24.01 -28.88 -30.32
N VAL A 68 -25.17 -28.45 -29.81
CA VAL A 68 -25.72 -28.96 -28.55
C VAL A 68 -27.24 -29.07 -28.64
N ILE A 69 -27.81 -30.09 -27.99
CA ILE A 69 -29.26 -30.21 -27.83
C ILE A 69 -29.70 -29.35 -26.65
N LEU A 70 -30.71 -28.51 -26.86
CA LEU A 70 -31.26 -27.69 -25.80
C LEU A 70 -32.27 -28.52 -24.99
N THR A 71 -32.20 -28.38 -23.68
CA THR A 71 -33.12 -29.04 -22.75
C THR A 71 -34.35 -28.16 -22.54
N ASN A 72 -35.55 -28.72 -22.65
CA ASN A 72 -36.77 -28.01 -22.28
C ASN A 72 -36.79 -27.82 -20.76
N ILE A 73 -36.89 -26.57 -20.29
CA ILE A 73 -36.89 -26.21 -18.86
C ILE A 73 -38.28 -25.82 -18.34
N GLY A 74 -39.32 -26.02 -19.15
CA GLY A 74 -40.71 -25.72 -18.83
C GLY A 74 -41.42 -24.98 -19.97
N GLY A 75 -42.65 -25.39 -20.26
CA GLY A 75 -43.49 -24.78 -21.31
C GLY A 75 -42.80 -24.80 -22.67
N THR A 76 -42.65 -23.62 -23.28
CA THR A 76 -42.02 -23.40 -24.59
C THR A 76 -40.53 -23.07 -24.50
N THR A 77 -39.91 -23.09 -23.31
CA THR A 77 -38.53 -22.60 -23.11
C THR A 77 -37.51 -23.73 -23.16
N TYR A 78 -36.44 -23.52 -23.92
CA TYR A 78 -35.32 -24.44 -24.09
C TYR A 78 -34.00 -23.75 -23.74
N LYS A 79 -33.09 -24.43 -23.05
CA LYS A 79 -31.76 -23.90 -22.65
C LYS A 79 -30.63 -24.91 -22.81
N ALA A 80 -29.45 -24.44 -23.23
CA ALA A 80 -28.16 -25.13 -23.08
C ALA A 80 -26.99 -24.13 -23.15
N GLY A 81 -25.81 -24.53 -22.67
CA GLY A 81 -24.56 -23.84 -22.98
C GLY A 81 -23.87 -24.51 -24.17
N ILE A 82 -23.36 -23.74 -25.13
CA ILE A 82 -22.54 -24.24 -26.24
C ILE A 82 -21.11 -23.71 -26.11
N SER A 83 -20.12 -24.58 -26.23
CA SER A 83 -18.72 -24.19 -26.12
C SER A 83 -18.25 -23.44 -27.36
N THR A 84 -17.42 -22.43 -27.12
CA THR A 84 -16.72 -21.68 -28.17
C THR A 84 -15.29 -22.16 -28.39
N PHE A 85 -14.87 -23.25 -27.72
CA PHE A 85 -13.54 -23.81 -27.86
C PHE A 85 -13.23 -24.15 -29.33
N GLY A 86 -12.11 -23.63 -29.84
CA GLY A 86 -11.66 -23.86 -31.21
C GLY A 86 -12.31 -22.96 -32.26
N LEU A 87 -13.23 -22.05 -31.88
CA LEU A 87 -13.67 -21.00 -32.78
C LEU A 87 -12.56 -19.94 -32.91
N PRO A 88 -12.25 -19.46 -34.13
CA PRO A 88 -11.40 -18.30 -34.30
C PRO A 88 -12.07 -17.06 -33.70
N TYR A 89 -11.30 -16.02 -33.39
CA TYR A 89 -11.87 -14.76 -32.92
C TYR A 89 -12.72 -14.07 -34.00
N GLY A 90 -13.63 -13.21 -33.55
CA GLY A 90 -14.54 -12.45 -34.41
C GLY A 90 -15.99 -12.94 -34.40
N GLU A 91 -16.73 -12.58 -35.46
CA GLU A 91 -18.16 -12.84 -35.59
C GLU A 91 -18.48 -14.30 -35.96
N HIS A 92 -19.45 -14.87 -35.24
CA HIS A 92 -19.99 -16.20 -35.49
C HIS A 92 -21.51 -16.17 -35.52
N THR A 93 -22.10 -17.00 -36.38
CA THR A 93 -23.55 -17.17 -36.45
C THR A 93 -23.98 -18.35 -35.57
N LEU A 94 -24.68 -18.05 -34.48
CA LEU A 94 -25.42 -19.02 -33.68
C LEU A 94 -26.75 -19.33 -34.37
N THR A 95 -26.94 -20.58 -34.78
CA THR A 95 -28.20 -21.05 -35.37
C THR A 95 -28.91 -21.97 -34.40
N VAL A 96 -30.18 -21.71 -34.12
CA VAL A 96 -31.04 -22.60 -33.35
C VAL A 96 -32.13 -23.14 -34.27
N THR A 97 -32.19 -24.47 -34.38
CA THR A 97 -33.17 -25.19 -35.21
C THR A 97 -34.10 -25.99 -34.30
N ALA A 98 -35.41 -25.75 -34.42
CA ALA A 98 -36.44 -26.56 -33.79
C ALA A 98 -37.09 -27.46 -34.84
N THR A 99 -37.19 -28.75 -34.52
CA THR A 99 -37.79 -29.79 -35.35
C THR A 99 -38.95 -30.42 -34.60
N ASP A 100 -40.12 -30.50 -35.23
CA ASP A 100 -41.28 -31.18 -34.66
C ASP A 100 -41.29 -32.70 -34.93
N VAL A 101 -42.28 -33.41 -34.37
CA VAL A 101 -42.42 -34.86 -34.54
C VAL A 101 -42.81 -35.29 -35.96
N GLU A 102 -43.24 -34.36 -36.81
CA GLU A 102 -43.57 -34.58 -38.23
C GLU A 102 -42.36 -34.33 -39.15
N GLY A 103 -41.24 -33.87 -38.58
CA GLY A 103 -40.00 -33.59 -39.30
C GLY A 103 -39.91 -32.16 -39.85
N THR A 104 -40.92 -31.31 -39.62
CA THR A 104 -40.88 -29.89 -39.99
C THR A 104 -39.83 -29.20 -39.14
N SER A 105 -38.98 -28.39 -39.75
CA SER A 105 -37.91 -27.67 -39.04
C SER A 105 -37.92 -26.18 -39.38
N VAL A 106 -37.73 -25.34 -38.35
CA VAL A 106 -37.54 -23.88 -38.50
C VAL A 106 -36.30 -23.47 -37.71
N SER A 107 -35.50 -22.57 -38.31
CA SER A 107 -34.29 -22.05 -37.70
C SER A 107 -34.40 -20.55 -37.43
N ALA A 108 -33.78 -20.10 -36.34
CA ALA A 108 -33.49 -18.70 -36.07
C ALA A 108 -31.98 -18.51 -35.89
N GLN A 109 -31.48 -17.30 -36.17
CA GLN A 109 -30.06 -16.97 -36.08
C GLN A 109 -29.80 -15.77 -35.16
N ARG A 110 -28.62 -15.78 -34.53
CA ARG A 110 -28.04 -14.66 -33.78
C ARG A 110 -26.55 -14.54 -34.09
N THR A 111 -26.05 -13.32 -34.15
CA THR A 111 -24.61 -13.06 -34.19
C THR A 111 -24.05 -13.07 -32.78
N VAL A 112 -22.96 -13.80 -32.59
CA VAL A 112 -22.18 -13.91 -31.36
C VAL A 112 -20.74 -13.57 -31.70
N PHE A 113 -20.03 -12.91 -30.79
CA PHE A 113 -18.61 -12.61 -30.95
C PHE A 113 -17.78 -13.47 -30.01
N GLN A 114 -16.75 -14.09 -30.58
CA GLN A 114 -15.69 -14.74 -29.83
C GLN A 114 -14.53 -13.77 -29.70
N ASP A 115 -14.21 -13.37 -28.46
CA ASP A 115 -13.21 -12.34 -28.18
C ASP A 115 -12.47 -12.64 -26.88
N GLN A 116 -11.21 -12.21 -26.75
CA GLN A 116 -10.50 -12.29 -25.47
C GLN A 116 -10.67 -11.00 -24.67
N THR A 117 -10.54 -11.10 -23.34
CA THR A 117 -10.35 -9.88 -22.56
C THR A 117 -8.91 -9.42 -22.74
N PRO A 118 -8.68 -8.12 -23.04
CA PRO A 118 -7.35 -7.60 -23.21
C PRO A 118 -6.54 -7.79 -21.93
N THR A 119 -5.26 -8.08 -22.10
CA THR A 119 -4.30 -8.15 -21.01
C THR A 119 -3.41 -6.92 -21.04
N ALA A 120 -2.94 -6.46 -19.89
CA ALA A 120 -2.06 -5.30 -19.85
C ALA A 120 -1.00 -5.41 -18.75
N GLN A 121 0.11 -4.72 -18.99
CA GLN A 121 1.23 -4.62 -18.06
C GLN A 121 1.55 -3.15 -17.81
N VAL A 122 1.56 -2.74 -16.55
CA VAL A 122 2.06 -1.42 -16.13
C VAL A 122 3.58 -1.48 -16.06
N LEU A 123 4.26 -0.64 -16.83
CA LEU A 123 5.72 -0.53 -16.89
C LEU A 123 6.25 0.64 -16.06
N ALA A 124 5.49 1.73 -15.98
CA ALA A 124 5.76 2.88 -15.13
C ALA A 124 4.45 3.62 -14.80
N PRO A 125 4.37 4.30 -13.64
CA PRO A 125 5.39 4.38 -12.60
C PRO A 125 5.42 3.17 -11.65
N THR A 126 6.43 3.11 -10.79
CA THR A 126 6.51 2.17 -9.66
C THR A 126 5.56 2.58 -8.52
N HIS A 127 5.39 1.70 -7.53
CA HIS A 127 4.55 2.00 -6.37
C HIS A 127 5.15 3.12 -5.51
N GLU A 128 4.33 4.12 -5.18
CA GLU A 128 4.72 5.33 -4.43
C GLU A 128 5.75 6.22 -5.13
N ALA A 129 5.77 6.20 -6.47
CA ALA A 129 6.55 7.16 -7.23
C ALA A 129 6.16 8.61 -6.91
N VAL A 130 7.14 9.50 -6.95
CA VAL A 130 6.95 10.95 -6.79
C VAL A 130 7.05 11.63 -8.15
N ALA A 131 6.00 12.37 -8.52
CA ALA A 131 6.03 13.25 -9.68
C ALA A 131 6.67 14.58 -9.28
N HIS A 132 7.85 14.89 -9.84
CA HIS A 132 8.61 16.11 -9.53
C HIS A 132 8.98 16.94 -10.78
N PRO A 133 8.09 17.85 -11.23
CA PRO A 133 6.62 17.79 -11.09
C PRO A 133 5.99 16.83 -12.13
N SER A 134 6.80 16.27 -13.03
CA SER A 134 6.33 15.44 -14.14
C SER A 134 6.39 13.94 -13.78
N LEU A 135 5.54 13.15 -14.44
CA LEU A 135 5.45 11.71 -14.23
C LEU A 135 5.45 10.97 -15.56
N ARG A 136 6.36 10.01 -15.72
CA ARG A 136 6.29 9.06 -16.83
C ARG A 136 5.25 7.98 -16.55
N ILE A 137 4.29 7.83 -17.45
CA ILE A 137 3.26 6.80 -17.42
C ILE A 137 3.49 5.88 -18.60
N ALA A 138 3.72 4.60 -18.33
CA ALA A 138 3.94 3.60 -19.35
C ALA A 138 3.18 2.30 -19.07
N ALA A 139 2.44 1.82 -20.06
CA ALA A 139 1.71 0.55 -19.99
C ALA A 139 1.55 -0.05 -21.39
N THR A 140 1.51 -1.37 -21.48
CA THR A 140 1.21 -2.09 -22.73
C THR A 140 -0.12 -2.81 -22.62
N CYS A 141 -0.79 -2.97 -23.76
CA CYS A 141 -1.94 -3.82 -23.94
C CYS A 141 -1.62 -4.90 -24.96
N VAL A 142 -2.08 -6.12 -24.69
CA VAL A 142 -2.06 -7.24 -25.60
C VAL A 142 -3.47 -7.79 -25.70
N ASP A 143 -3.95 -7.86 -26.92
CA ASP A 143 -5.29 -8.29 -27.30
C ASP A 143 -5.22 -9.06 -28.63
N ASP A 144 -6.23 -9.85 -28.97
CA ASP A 144 -6.32 -10.53 -30.26
C ASP A 144 -6.62 -9.56 -31.42
N HIS A 145 -7.13 -8.36 -31.12
CA HIS A 145 -7.26 -7.24 -32.06
C HIS A 145 -6.42 -6.04 -31.58
N PRO A 146 -5.09 -6.03 -31.77
CA PRO A 146 -4.20 -5.00 -31.23
C PRO A 146 -4.55 -3.55 -31.65
N ALA A 147 -5.22 -3.37 -32.79
CA ALA A 147 -5.66 -2.07 -33.28
C ALA A 147 -6.80 -1.46 -32.43
N ASP A 148 -7.60 -2.32 -31.79
CA ASP A 148 -8.79 -1.93 -31.04
C ASP A 148 -8.50 -1.80 -29.54
N CYS A 149 -7.36 -2.29 -29.07
CA CYS A 149 -6.99 -2.11 -27.68
C CYS A 149 -6.53 -0.68 -27.37
N SER A 150 -7.33 0.03 -26.55
CA SER A 150 -7.09 1.36 -26.03
C SER A 150 -6.74 1.31 -24.53
N ILE A 151 -5.70 2.02 -24.13
CA ILE A 151 -5.31 2.22 -22.72
C ILE A 151 -5.67 3.65 -22.32
N ARG A 152 -6.41 3.81 -21.23
CA ARG A 152 -6.68 5.08 -20.56
C ARG A 152 -6.06 5.08 -19.16
N ALA A 153 -5.24 6.07 -18.85
CA ALA A 153 -4.68 6.30 -17.52
C ALA A 153 -5.42 7.45 -16.82
N THR A 154 -5.93 7.20 -15.62
CA THR A 154 -6.75 8.14 -14.84
C THR A 154 -6.19 8.28 -13.43
N ALA A 155 -5.97 9.51 -12.97
CA ALA A 155 -5.67 9.82 -11.57
C ALA A 155 -6.97 9.92 -10.76
N THR A 156 -7.05 9.24 -9.62
CA THR A 156 -8.19 9.35 -8.69
C THR A 156 -7.73 9.94 -7.36
N PHE A 157 -8.21 11.15 -7.06
CA PHE A 157 -7.92 11.88 -5.84
C PHE A 157 -9.00 11.60 -4.78
N ARG A 158 -8.57 11.09 -3.61
CA ARG A 158 -9.47 10.72 -2.50
C ARG A 158 -9.61 11.80 -1.42
N ASP A 159 -8.89 12.91 -1.56
CA ASP A 159 -8.95 14.08 -0.68
C ASP A 159 -10.22 14.92 -0.90
N THR A 160 -11.00 14.63 -1.94
CA THR A 160 -12.30 15.27 -2.21
C THR A 160 -13.47 14.31 -1.91
N SER A 161 -14.62 14.86 -1.54
CA SER A 161 -15.87 14.10 -1.40
C SER A 161 -16.95 14.70 -2.33
N PRO A 162 -17.36 13.99 -3.40
CA PRO A 162 -16.89 12.67 -3.83
C PRO A 162 -15.45 12.68 -4.37
N PRO A 163 -14.79 11.51 -4.51
CA PRO A 163 -13.47 11.43 -5.16
C PRO A 163 -13.50 12.00 -6.57
N THR A 164 -12.47 12.74 -6.94
CA THR A 164 -12.35 13.34 -8.29
C THR A 164 -11.42 12.50 -9.15
N SER A 165 -11.81 12.23 -10.40
CA SER A 165 -11.00 11.51 -11.38
C SER A 165 -10.61 12.40 -12.56
N VAL A 166 -9.36 12.34 -12.98
CA VAL A 166 -8.80 13.11 -14.11
C VAL A 166 -8.11 12.16 -15.07
N GLU A 167 -8.48 12.21 -16.36
CA GLU A 167 -7.75 11.48 -17.42
C GLU A 167 -6.39 12.15 -17.61
N LEU A 168 -5.32 11.39 -17.39
CA LEU A 168 -3.94 11.87 -17.54
C LEU A 168 -3.42 11.63 -18.96
N ALA A 169 -3.75 10.47 -19.53
CA ALA A 169 -3.29 10.09 -20.86
C ALA A 169 -4.13 8.94 -21.45
N ARG A 170 -4.06 8.82 -22.78
CA ARG A 170 -4.69 7.75 -23.55
C ARG A 170 -3.83 7.38 -24.76
N ALA A 171 -3.78 6.10 -25.11
CA ALA A 171 -3.11 5.60 -26.30
C ALA A 171 -3.74 4.29 -26.79
N THR A 172 -3.36 3.84 -27.99
CA THR A 172 -3.71 2.52 -28.54
C THR A 172 -2.50 1.59 -28.48
N ALA A 173 -2.72 0.31 -28.14
CA ALA A 173 -1.74 -0.76 -27.93
C ALA A 173 -0.67 -0.52 -26.85
N ALA A 174 -0.05 0.65 -26.79
CA ALA A 174 0.93 1.03 -25.79
C ALA A 174 0.83 2.52 -25.44
N LEU A 175 0.95 2.81 -24.14
CA LEU A 175 1.07 4.14 -23.59
C LEU A 175 2.50 4.31 -23.07
N ASP A 176 3.18 5.38 -23.48
CA ASP A 176 4.46 5.81 -22.89
C ASP A 176 4.57 7.33 -23.07
N THR A 177 4.25 8.08 -22.02
CA THR A 177 4.21 9.54 -22.06
C THR A 177 4.63 10.15 -20.73
N VAL A 178 5.06 11.41 -20.76
CA VAL A 178 5.35 12.21 -19.57
C VAL A 178 4.25 13.25 -19.40
N VAL A 179 3.63 13.27 -18.22
CA VAL A 179 2.54 14.19 -17.88
C VAL A 179 3.03 15.19 -16.85
N ASP A 180 2.79 16.48 -17.07
CA ASP A 180 3.01 17.51 -16.04
C ASP A 180 1.88 17.47 -15.01
N LEU A 181 2.24 17.34 -13.74
CA LEU A 181 1.31 17.27 -12.62
C LEU A 181 1.47 18.45 -11.66
N SER A 182 2.20 19.50 -12.04
CA SER A 182 2.44 20.69 -11.20
C SER A 182 1.18 21.27 -10.54
N ALA A 183 0.04 21.29 -11.24
CA ALA A 183 -1.26 21.73 -10.74
C ALA A 183 -1.81 20.91 -9.55
N TYR A 184 -1.26 19.73 -9.30
CA TYR A 184 -1.64 18.81 -8.24
C TYR A 184 -0.60 18.72 -7.11
N SER A 185 0.39 19.62 -7.07
CA SER A 185 1.44 19.63 -6.04
C SER A 185 0.86 19.59 -4.62
N GLY A 186 1.43 18.74 -3.78
CA GLY A 186 0.98 18.48 -2.41
C GLY A 186 -0.22 17.55 -2.31
N ARG A 187 -0.57 16.81 -3.38
CA ARG A 187 -1.66 15.83 -3.36
C ARG A 187 -1.14 14.42 -3.64
N LYS A 188 -1.93 13.45 -3.20
CA LYS A 188 -1.77 12.02 -3.48
C LYS A 188 -2.95 11.52 -4.30
N PHE A 189 -2.70 10.64 -5.27
CA PHE A 189 -3.75 9.99 -6.04
C PHE A 189 -3.44 8.52 -6.32
N ASP A 190 -4.48 7.73 -6.56
CA ASP A 190 -4.33 6.37 -7.09
C ASP A 190 -4.39 6.44 -8.61
N LEU A 191 -3.37 5.89 -9.28
CA LEU A 191 -3.38 5.74 -10.72
C LEU A 191 -4.22 4.52 -11.10
N LYS A 192 -5.11 4.67 -12.08
CA LYS A 192 -5.95 3.59 -12.60
C LYS A 192 -5.72 3.48 -14.11
N PHE A 193 -5.55 2.26 -14.59
CA PHE A 193 -5.50 1.98 -16.03
C PHE A 193 -6.77 1.24 -16.43
N GLU A 194 -7.48 1.79 -17.40
CA GLU A 194 -8.62 1.16 -18.04
C GLU A 194 -8.20 0.75 -19.43
N VAL A 195 -8.27 -0.55 -19.68
CA VAL A 195 -7.87 -1.17 -20.93
C VAL A 195 -9.18 -1.58 -21.60
N LEU A 196 -9.49 -0.89 -22.68
CA LEU A 196 -10.71 -1.07 -23.43
C LEU A 196 -10.35 -1.78 -24.73
N ASP A 197 -11.06 -2.85 -24.99
CA ASP A 197 -11.23 -3.40 -26.31
C ASP A 197 -12.65 -2.98 -26.80
N VAL A 198 -12.92 -3.10 -28.10
CA VAL A 198 -14.21 -2.78 -28.73
C VAL A 198 -15.37 -3.51 -28.04
N HIS A 199 -15.11 -4.63 -27.37
CA HIS A 199 -16.12 -5.53 -26.84
C HIS A 199 -15.99 -5.83 -25.35
N SER A 200 -14.83 -5.53 -24.75
CA SER A 200 -14.55 -5.81 -23.36
C SER A 200 -13.74 -4.73 -22.66
N MET A 201 -13.71 -4.75 -21.33
CA MET A 201 -12.94 -3.79 -20.53
C MET A 201 -12.28 -4.48 -19.35
N MET A 202 -10.98 -4.25 -19.18
CA MET A 202 -10.23 -4.59 -17.99
C MET A 202 -9.87 -3.31 -17.22
N VAL A 203 -9.92 -3.38 -15.89
CA VAL A 203 -9.46 -2.32 -15.01
C VAL A 203 -8.28 -2.81 -14.21
N LEU A 204 -7.13 -2.17 -14.37
CA LEU A 204 -5.96 -2.38 -13.52
C LEU A 204 -5.85 -1.25 -12.51
N GLN A 205 -5.80 -1.61 -11.23
CA GLN A 205 -5.42 -0.69 -10.17
C GLN A 205 -3.90 -0.49 -10.25
N GLY A 206 -3.48 0.73 -10.54
CA GLY A 206 -2.09 1.12 -10.59
C GLY A 206 -1.56 1.54 -9.22
N PRO A 207 -0.36 2.15 -9.19
CA PRO A 207 0.28 2.60 -7.97
C PRO A 207 -0.37 3.87 -7.38
N THR A 208 -0.12 4.08 -6.09
CA THR A 208 -0.24 5.38 -5.44
C THR A 208 0.85 6.31 -5.94
N ILE A 209 0.52 7.56 -6.23
CA ILE A 209 1.46 8.61 -6.65
C ILE A 209 1.36 9.81 -5.73
N LEU A 210 2.53 10.39 -5.45
CA LEU A 210 2.67 11.65 -4.72
C LEU A 210 3.13 12.73 -5.71
N VAL A 211 2.63 13.95 -5.56
CA VAL A 211 3.02 15.06 -6.44
C VAL A 211 3.70 16.14 -5.62
N GLU A 212 4.92 16.48 -6.00
CA GLU A 212 5.73 17.51 -5.36
C GLU A 212 6.35 18.39 -6.45
N ALA A 213 6.03 19.67 -6.50
CA ALA A 213 6.52 20.58 -7.53
C ALA A 213 7.52 21.63 -6.98
N SER A 214 7.93 21.51 -5.72
CA SER A 214 8.82 22.50 -5.11
C SER A 214 10.20 22.51 -5.77
N PRO A 215 10.69 23.70 -6.17
CA PRO A 215 12.05 23.85 -6.69
C PRO A 215 13.13 23.77 -5.61
N GLN A 216 12.76 23.74 -4.32
CA GLN A 216 13.70 23.66 -3.20
C GLN A 216 14.09 22.22 -2.84
N LEU A 217 13.56 21.24 -3.57
CA LEU A 217 13.86 19.82 -3.35
C LEU A 217 14.60 19.25 -4.56
N GLU A 218 15.78 18.69 -4.31
CA GLU A 218 16.55 17.94 -5.30
C GLU A 218 16.42 16.45 -5.02
N ALA A 219 15.93 15.67 -5.99
CA ALA A 219 15.87 14.22 -5.86
C ALA A 219 17.29 13.64 -5.94
N ILE A 220 17.76 13.04 -4.86
CA ILE A 220 19.13 12.49 -4.77
C ILE A 220 19.16 10.96 -4.83
N ASP A 221 18.05 10.30 -4.53
CA ASP A 221 17.94 8.84 -4.53
C ASP A 221 16.50 8.38 -4.75
N GLU A 222 16.34 7.22 -5.40
CA GLU A 222 15.04 6.57 -5.62
C GLU A 222 15.17 5.06 -5.36
N VAL A 223 14.12 4.43 -4.82
CA VAL A 223 14.06 2.98 -4.62
C VAL A 223 12.77 2.37 -5.22
N PRO A 224 12.68 1.04 -5.40
CA PRO A 224 11.49 0.42 -6.00
C PRO A 224 10.19 0.43 -5.17
N GLY A 225 10.15 1.14 -4.03
CA GLY A 225 8.98 1.21 -3.15
C GLY A 225 9.16 2.24 -2.03
N ARG A 226 8.28 2.26 -1.03
CA ARG A 226 8.28 3.34 -0.03
C ARG A 226 9.52 3.33 0.86
N ILE A 227 10.24 4.44 0.91
CA ILE A 227 11.34 4.65 1.86
C ILE A 227 10.79 4.79 3.28
N LEU A 228 11.37 4.05 4.22
CA LEU A 228 11.08 4.11 5.65
C LEU A 228 12.15 4.89 6.42
N ASP A 229 13.41 4.71 6.05
CA ASP A 229 14.57 5.34 6.71
C ASP A 229 15.76 5.35 5.74
N PHE A 230 16.75 6.21 5.99
CA PHE A 230 17.98 6.30 5.21
C PHE A 230 19.15 6.72 6.09
N ASP A 231 20.36 6.33 5.69
CA ASP A 231 21.61 6.85 6.22
C ASP A 231 22.56 7.21 5.07
N ALA A 232 23.81 7.53 5.38
CA ALA A 232 24.82 7.90 4.39
C ALA A 232 25.08 6.83 3.32
N THR A 233 24.83 5.56 3.64
CA THR A 233 25.21 4.40 2.85
C THR A 233 24.03 3.52 2.45
N ARG A 234 22.87 3.63 3.12
CA ARG A 234 21.74 2.70 2.95
C ARG A 234 20.40 3.42 2.91
N ILE A 235 19.43 2.76 2.28
CA ILE A 235 18.01 3.14 2.31
C ILE A 235 17.20 1.90 2.69
N LEU A 236 16.36 2.03 3.72
CA LEU A 236 15.40 1.01 4.14
C LEU A 236 14.05 1.31 3.50
N PHE A 237 13.44 0.33 2.83
CA PHE A 237 12.20 0.56 2.11
C PHE A 237 11.27 -0.66 2.06
N ILE A 238 9.98 -0.40 1.88
CA ILE A 238 8.95 -1.41 1.66
C ILE A 238 8.81 -1.65 0.16
N LYS A 239 8.93 -2.91 -0.27
CA LYS A 239 8.62 -3.33 -1.64
C LYS A 239 7.29 -4.07 -1.66
N GLY A 240 6.30 -3.49 -2.35
CA GLY A 240 4.94 -4.03 -2.37
C GLY A 240 4.27 -3.92 -1.00
N ARG A 241 3.62 -4.99 -0.52
CA ARG A 241 2.89 -4.99 0.76
C ARG A 241 3.46 -5.95 1.80
N GLN A 242 4.53 -6.69 1.54
CA GLN A 242 4.95 -7.79 2.42
C GLN A 242 6.45 -7.87 2.66
N GLU A 243 7.26 -7.06 1.98
CA GLU A 243 8.71 -7.19 2.04
C GLU A 243 9.36 -5.86 2.43
N ILE A 244 10.35 -5.94 3.31
CA ILE A 244 11.25 -4.84 3.65
C ILE A 244 12.64 -5.16 3.11
N PHE A 245 13.26 -4.19 2.48
CA PHE A 245 14.58 -4.28 1.85
C PHE A 245 15.49 -3.17 2.34
N LEU A 246 16.79 -3.45 2.34
CA LEU A 246 17.85 -2.45 2.42
C LEU A 246 18.46 -2.31 1.02
N LEU A 247 18.60 -1.08 0.55
CA LEU A 247 19.40 -0.72 -0.61
C LEU A 247 20.74 -0.18 -0.12
N ASP A 248 21.85 -0.69 -0.63
CA ASP A 248 23.16 -0.04 -0.54
C ASP A 248 23.24 1.10 -1.59
N ARG A 249 23.47 2.33 -1.16
CA ARG A 249 23.39 3.53 -2.01
C ARG A 249 24.52 3.59 -3.05
N ALA A 250 25.70 3.09 -2.70
CA ALA A 250 26.87 3.12 -3.58
C ALA A 250 26.80 2.06 -4.68
N THR A 251 26.46 0.83 -4.31
CA THR A 251 26.44 -0.33 -5.23
C THR A 251 25.07 -0.57 -5.86
N ARG A 252 24.02 0.06 -5.31
CA ARG A 252 22.60 -0.17 -5.67
C ARG A 252 22.13 -1.60 -5.41
N ALA A 253 22.89 -2.39 -4.65
CA ALA A 253 22.51 -3.75 -4.28
C ALA A 253 21.37 -3.73 -3.26
N THR A 254 20.34 -4.56 -3.48
CA THR A 254 19.23 -4.71 -2.53
C THR A 254 19.33 -6.01 -1.75
N THR A 255 19.19 -5.94 -0.43
CA THR A 255 19.12 -7.10 0.46
C THR A 255 17.76 -7.16 1.14
N ARG A 256 17.07 -8.30 1.05
CA ARG A 256 15.78 -8.48 1.73
C ARG A 256 16.00 -8.72 3.21
N ALA A 257 15.42 -7.88 4.06
CA ALA A 257 15.48 -8.06 5.51
C ALA A 257 14.41 -9.03 6.01
N ILE A 258 13.16 -8.87 5.55
CA ILE A 258 12.03 -9.71 5.94
C ILE A 258 11.00 -9.84 4.82
N LYS A 259 10.33 -10.99 4.79
CA LYS A 259 9.12 -11.25 4.01
C LYS A 259 8.02 -11.76 4.94
N LEU A 260 6.91 -11.03 5.02
CA LEU A 260 5.75 -11.45 5.79
C LEU A 260 4.97 -12.54 5.05
N ALA A 261 4.42 -13.49 5.81
CA ALA A 261 3.50 -14.48 5.26
C ALA A 261 2.15 -13.83 4.92
N TYR A 262 1.47 -14.32 3.88
CA TYR A 262 0.08 -13.98 3.64
C TYR A 262 -0.81 -14.45 4.82
N PRO A 263 -1.80 -13.67 5.30
CA PRO A 263 -2.33 -12.43 4.73
C PRO A 263 -1.75 -11.13 5.30
N TYR A 264 -0.64 -11.17 6.05
CA TYR A 264 -0.10 -9.96 6.69
C TYR A 264 0.42 -8.97 5.65
N GLN A 265 0.14 -7.69 5.89
CA GLN A 265 0.53 -6.58 5.03
C GLN A 265 1.18 -5.46 5.83
N LEU A 266 2.26 -4.92 5.30
CA LEU A 266 2.89 -3.68 5.72
C LEU A 266 2.01 -2.51 5.23
N ASN A 267 1.88 -1.49 6.08
CA ASN A 267 1.12 -0.27 5.81
C ASN A 267 1.86 0.96 6.33
N ASP A 268 1.22 2.13 6.24
CA ASP A 268 1.78 3.44 6.64
C ASP A 268 2.14 3.53 8.14
N ALA A 269 1.63 2.61 8.97
CA ALA A 269 1.97 2.49 10.38
C ALA A 269 3.15 1.53 10.64
N THR A 270 3.72 0.91 9.61
CA THR A 270 4.93 0.07 9.75
C THR A 270 6.07 0.92 10.27
N ARG A 271 6.74 0.45 11.33
CA ARG A 271 7.90 1.11 11.89
C ARG A 271 9.12 0.27 11.60
N ALA A 272 10.09 0.82 10.87
CA ALA A 272 11.37 0.19 10.71
C ALA A 272 12.44 1.27 10.54
N PHE A 273 13.61 1.00 11.10
CA PHE A 273 14.69 1.96 11.25
C PHE A 273 16.01 1.31 10.87
N LEU A 274 16.91 2.06 10.25
CA LEU A 274 18.30 1.67 10.08
C LEU A 274 19.04 1.79 11.41
N THR A 275 19.94 0.84 11.65
CA THR A 275 20.84 0.81 12.81
C THR A 275 22.26 0.64 12.29
N GLY A 276 23.29 0.97 13.07
CA GLY A 276 24.68 0.82 12.62
C GLY A 276 24.98 -0.57 12.03
N ALA A 277 24.39 -1.63 12.60
CA ALA A 277 24.60 -3.01 12.17
C ALA A 277 23.54 -3.58 11.20
N GLY A 278 22.45 -2.86 10.93
CA GLY A 278 21.37 -3.35 10.08
C GLY A 278 20.07 -2.54 10.18
N ALA A 279 18.98 -3.18 10.62
CA ALA A 279 17.68 -2.53 10.78
C ALA A 279 16.85 -3.14 11.92
N ALA A 280 16.08 -2.32 12.63
CA ALA A 280 15.08 -2.75 13.59
C ALA A 280 13.67 -2.52 13.03
N MET A 281 12.71 -3.41 13.32
CA MET A 281 11.38 -3.33 12.73
C MET A 281 10.27 -3.88 13.63
N GLU A 282 9.15 -3.16 13.66
CA GLU A 282 7.87 -3.59 14.21
C GLU A 282 6.95 -3.96 13.05
N VAL A 283 6.63 -5.25 12.93
CA VAL A 283 5.80 -5.78 11.84
C VAL A 283 4.59 -6.54 12.38
N PRO A 284 3.48 -6.61 11.63
CA PRO A 284 2.35 -7.47 11.99
C PRO A 284 2.78 -8.92 12.16
N ALA A 285 2.29 -9.57 13.22
CA ALA A 285 2.53 -10.96 13.53
C ALA A 285 1.21 -11.76 13.54
N PRO A 286 1.27 -13.09 13.37
CA PRO A 286 0.08 -13.92 13.42
C PRO A 286 -0.69 -13.79 14.74
N PRO A 287 -2.04 -13.73 14.70
CA PRO A 287 -2.82 -13.53 15.90
C PRO A 287 -2.68 -14.71 16.84
N ALA A 288 -2.03 -14.48 17.98
CA ALA A 288 -2.27 -15.24 19.19
C ALA A 288 -3.56 -14.70 19.84
N ILE A 289 -4.73 -15.10 19.31
CA ILE A 289 -6.09 -14.88 19.86
C ILE A 289 -6.33 -13.48 20.49
N GLY A 290 -6.94 -12.53 19.76
CA GLY A 290 -7.63 -11.37 20.36
C GLY A 290 -7.25 -9.96 19.87
N ARG A 291 -6.09 -9.77 19.24
CA ARG A 291 -5.68 -8.61 18.41
C ARG A 291 -4.56 -9.10 17.48
N PRO A 292 -4.32 -8.53 16.29
CA PRO A 292 -3.11 -8.85 15.55
C PRO A 292 -1.93 -8.32 16.38
N PRO A 293 -1.10 -9.19 17.00
CA PRO A 293 0.09 -8.71 17.66
C PRO A 293 1.03 -8.14 16.62
N THR A 294 1.94 -7.29 17.08
CA THR A 294 3.12 -6.94 16.30
C THR A 294 4.29 -7.66 16.95
N ALA A 295 5.25 -8.07 16.15
CA ALA A 295 6.51 -8.60 16.62
C ALA A 295 7.62 -7.59 16.33
N VAL A 296 8.62 -7.57 17.20
CA VAL A 296 9.81 -6.74 17.03
C VAL A 296 10.93 -7.65 16.54
N TYR A 297 11.53 -7.27 15.43
CA TYR A 297 12.68 -7.95 14.85
C TYR A 297 13.86 -7.00 14.74
N GLU A 298 15.05 -7.58 14.78
CA GLU A 298 16.28 -6.93 14.38
C GLU A 298 16.88 -7.74 13.22
N TRP A 299 17.13 -7.09 12.09
CA TRP A 299 17.96 -7.64 11.03
C TRP A 299 19.39 -7.12 11.22
N ARG A 300 20.35 -8.02 11.43
CA ARG A 300 21.74 -7.69 11.72
C ARG A 300 22.66 -8.66 10.97
N HIS A 301 23.63 -8.13 10.23
CA HIS A 301 24.64 -8.92 9.52
C HIS A 301 24.06 -10.07 8.67
N GLY A 302 22.94 -9.82 7.97
CA GLY A 302 22.28 -10.85 7.14
C GLY A 302 21.34 -11.80 7.87
N ALA A 303 21.28 -11.77 9.21
CA ALA A 303 20.40 -12.61 10.01
C ALA A 303 19.21 -11.81 10.55
N LEU A 304 18.02 -12.41 10.52
CA LEU A 304 16.82 -11.86 11.13
C LEU A 304 16.60 -12.48 12.51
N LEU A 305 16.72 -11.66 13.56
CA LEU A 305 16.49 -12.02 14.95
C LEU A 305 15.10 -11.54 15.40
N LYS A 306 14.27 -12.45 15.92
CA LYS A 306 13.01 -12.09 16.56
C LYS A 306 13.27 -11.74 18.03
N LEU A 307 13.09 -10.46 18.41
CA LEU A 307 13.28 -10.00 19.79
C LEU A 307 12.07 -10.35 20.66
N THR A 308 10.84 -10.22 20.13
CA THR A 308 9.61 -10.57 20.86
C THR A 308 8.43 -10.82 19.91
N GLU A 309 7.55 -11.74 20.28
CA GLU A 309 6.40 -12.19 19.48
C GLU A 309 5.13 -11.35 19.68
N ASN A 310 5.09 -10.52 20.72
CA ASN A 310 3.97 -9.63 21.03
C ASN A 310 4.50 -8.31 21.59
N GLY A 311 5.35 -7.64 20.81
CA GLY A 311 6.07 -6.46 21.25
C GLY A 311 5.66 -5.19 20.55
N ARG A 312 6.17 -4.08 21.07
CA ARG A 312 6.10 -2.77 20.44
C ARG A 312 7.47 -2.13 20.46
N MET A 313 7.87 -1.54 19.35
CA MET A 313 9.05 -0.71 19.28
C MET A 313 8.62 0.71 19.62
N ALA A 314 9.19 1.28 20.68
CA ALA A 314 8.94 2.68 21.02
C ALA A 314 9.79 3.59 20.16
N PHE A 315 11.11 3.40 20.20
CA PHE A 315 12.05 4.36 19.64
C PHE A 315 13.42 3.75 19.33
N VAL A 316 14.12 4.34 18.37
CA VAL A 316 15.51 4.07 18.01
C VAL A 316 16.23 5.41 17.91
N SER A 317 17.33 5.57 18.64
CA SER A 317 18.19 6.75 18.63
C SER A 317 19.65 6.32 18.64
N GLY A 318 20.38 6.62 17.55
CA GLY A 318 21.73 6.10 17.34
C GLY A 318 21.80 4.58 17.49
N ASP A 319 22.70 4.11 18.35
CA ASP A 319 22.87 2.69 18.66
C ASP A 319 22.00 2.21 19.83
N THR A 320 20.97 2.96 20.24
CA THR A 320 20.07 2.55 21.32
C THR A 320 18.64 2.39 20.82
N MET A 321 17.96 1.33 21.26
CA MET A 321 16.54 1.09 21.00
C MET A 321 15.77 0.76 22.28
N ALA A 322 14.57 1.29 22.43
CA ALA A 322 13.62 0.87 23.45
C ALA A 322 12.46 0.08 22.84
N TYR A 323 12.17 -1.09 23.41
CA TYR A 323 11.03 -1.92 22.98
C TYR A 323 10.38 -2.64 24.17
N SER A 324 9.10 -2.99 24.02
CA SER A 324 8.35 -3.79 24.99
C SER A 324 7.98 -5.16 24.42
N GLY A 325 7.83 -6.14 25.31
CA GLY A 325 7.47 -7.52 25.04
C GLY A 325 6.87 -8.14 26.30
N SER A 326 7.54 -9.11 26.93
CA SER A 326 7.20 -9.58 28.28
C SER A 326 7.56 -8.56 29.38
N GLY A 327 8.57 -7.73 29.11
CA GLY A 327 8.97 -6.57 29.92
C GLY A 327 9.22 -5.38 29.01
N THR A 328 9.92 -4.38 29.51
CA THR A 328 10.46 -3.26 28.71
C THR A 328 11.96 -3.34 28.73
N TYR A 329 12.56 -3.23 27.55
CA TYR A 329 13.97 -3.46 27.30
C TYR A 329 14.59 -2.23 26.65
N VAL A 330 15.83 -1.94 27.04
CA VAL A 330 16.72 -1.04 26.31
C VAL A 330 17.78 -1.92 25.67
N ARG A 331 17.91 -1.84 24.36
CA ARG A 331 18.82 -2.64 23.56
C ARG A 331 19.94 -1.77 23.02
N ASP A 332 21.16 -2.22 23.23
CA ASP A 332 22.33 -1.72 22.52
C ASP A 332 22.40 -2.40 21.15
N LEU A 333 22.23 -1.61 20.09
CA LEU A 333 22.22 -2.02 18.69
C LEU A 333 23.64 -2.19 18.12
N ALA A 334 24.68 -1.71 18.78
CA ALA A 334 26.06 -2.03 18.41
C ALA A 334 26.41 -3.44 18.90
N SER A 335 26.19 -3.73 20.19
CA SER A 335 26.56 -5.03 20.79
C SER A 335 25.50 -6.13 20.63
N GLY A 336 24.22 -5.76 20.49
CA GLY A 336 23.10 -6.68 20.41
C GLY A 336 22.65 -7.25 21.75
N THR A 337 22.96 -6.57 22.84
CA THR A 337 22.56 -6.95 24.19
C THR A 337 21.32 -6.20 24.66
N ASP A 338 20.44 -6.89 25.39
CA ASP A 338 19.26 -6.29 26.03
C ASP A 338 19.52 -6.05 27.52
N GLU A 339 19.15 -4.86 27.99
CA GLU A 339 18.93 -4.57 29.40
C GLU A 339 17.42 -4.66 29.69
N LEU A 340 17.02 -5.47 30.68
CA LEU A 340 15.66 -5.42 31.21
C LEU A 340 15.49 -4.14 32.06
N ALA A 341 14.96 -3.08 31.44
CA ALA A 341 14.70 -1.82 32.12
C ALA A 341 13.54 -1.94 33.12
N LEU A 342 12.47 -2.67 32.76
CA LEU A 342 11.30 -2.89 33.62
C LEU A 342 10.73 -4.30 33.42
N GLY A 343 10.35 -4.94 34.52
CA GLY A 343 9.63 -6.24 34.50
C GLY A 343 8.19 -6.16 33.99
N VAL A 344 7.75 -5.01 33.46
CA VAL A 344 6.43 -4.79 32.87
C VAL A 344 6.58 -4.21 31.48
N ALA A 345 5.71 -4.63 30.56
CA ALA A 345 5.61 -4.03 29.24
C ALA A 345 4.94 -2.65 29.33
N LEU A 346 5.63 -1.63 28.81
CA LEU A 346 5.06 -0.31 28.59
C LEU A 346 4.42 -0.21 27.21
N ASP A 347 3.38 0.62 27.12
CA ASP A 347 2.83 1.05 25.84
C ASP A 347 3.77 2.07 25.18
N ARG A 348 3.74 2.14 23.84
CA ARG A 348 4.58 3.03 23.03
C ARG A 348 4.64 4.49 23.52
N PRO A 349 3.51 5.18 23.81
CA PRO A 349 3.55 6.58 24.24
C PRO A 349 4.02 6.74 25.69
N SER A 350 4.53 5.71 26.36
CA SER A 350 4.98 5.79 27.75
C SER A 350 6.49 5.71 27.88
N MET A 351 7.26 5.73 26.78
CA MET A 351 8.72 5.63 26.84
C MET A 351 9.43 6.24 25.63
N ASP A 352 10.64 6.73 25.84
CA ASP A 352 11.57 7.22 24.83
C ASP A 352 13.02 6.95 25.25
N VAL A 353 13.94 6.95 24.30
CA VAL A 353 15.37 6.72 24.58
C VAL A 353 16.25 7.66 23.75
N ALA A 354 17.24 8.26 24.39
CA ALA A 354 18.23 9.10 23.72
C ALA A 354 19.40 8.26 23.18
N GLU A 355 20.20 8.84 22.29
CA GLU A 355 21.40 8.21 21.72
C GLU A 355 22.41 7.80 22.80
N ASP A 356 22.53 8.60 23.86
CA ASP A 356 23.42 8.33 25.01
C ASP A 356 22.90 7.26 25.99
N GLY A 357 21.79 6.59 25.64
CA GLY A 357 21.18 5.54 26.45
C GLY A 357 20.26 6.03 27.57
N LEU A 358 20.02 7.35 27.71
CA LEU A 358 19.02 7.84 28.67
C LEU A 358 17.62 7.34 28.31
N PHE A 359 17.07 6.47 29.13
CA PHE A 359 15.72 5.94 28.96
C PHE A 359 14.73 6.74 29.81
N ALA A 360 13.83 7.48 29.18
CA ALA A 360 12.76 8.22 29.86
C ALA A 360 11.45 7.44 29.76
N TYR A 361 10.74 7.25 30.87
CA TYR A 361 9.50 6.46 30.86
C TYR A 361 8.48 6.92 31.90
N VAL A 362 7.21 6.59 31.64
CA VAL A 362 6.08 6.80 32.54
C VAL A 362 5.56 5.45 33.00
N ASP A 363 5.52 5.25 34.32
CA ASP A 363 5.06 4.01 34.91
C ASP A 363 3.51 3.92 34.96
N ARG A 364 2.99 2.82 35.53
CA ARG A 364 1.55 2.62 35.71
C ARG A 364 0.92 3.59 36.72
N ALA A 365 1.71 4.13 37.64
CA ALA A 365 1.28 5.13 38.60
C ALA A 365 1.29 6.55 38.01
N ARG A 366 1.62 6.70 36.71
CA ARG A 366 1.74 7.98 36.00
C ARG A 366 2.86 8.87 36.54
N ALA A 367 3.90 8.28 37.12
CA ALA A 367 5.12 8.98 37.50
C ALA A 367 6.16 8.90 36.37
N LEU A 368 6.88 10.00 36.16
CA LEU A 368 7.93 10.12 35.14
C LEU A 368 9.29 9.79 35.77
N TYR A 369 10.02 8.90 35.12
CA TYR A 369 11.36 8.48 35.50
C TYR A 369 12.33 8.63 34.34
N THR A 370 13.59 8.79 34.68
CA THR A 370 14.71 8.46 33.80
C THR A 370 15.45 7.24 34.32
N ARG A 371 16.12 6.53 33.43
CA ARG A 371 17.00 5.42 33.77
C ARG A 371 18.28 5.49 32.96
N ARG A 372 19.40 5.27 33.64
CA ARG A 372 20.73 5.15 33.06
C ARG A 372 21.55 4.17 33.90
N ASP A 373 22.32 3.31 33.24
CA ASP A 373 23.21 2.33 33.89
C ASP A 373 22.51 1.52 35.01
N GLY A 374 21.32 1.01 34.72
CA GLY A 374 20.52 0.22 35.67
C GLY A 374 19.82 1.00 36.78
N THR A 375 20.05 2.32 36.90
CA THR A 375 19.50 3.17 37.97
C THR A 375 18.33 4.01 37.47
N SER A 376 17.15 3.83 38.06
CA SER A 376 15.98 4.68 37.79
C SER A 376 15.89 5.86 38.76
N THR A 377 15.73 7.07 38.24
CA THR A 377 15.55 8.31 39.01
C THR A 377 14.15 8.87 38.76
N LEU A 378 13.42 9.15 39.84
CA LEU A 378 12.11 9.81 39.76
C LEU A 378 12.29 11.28 39.43
N LEU A 379 11.70 11.74 38.32
CA LEU A 379 11.73 13.15 37.92
C LEU A 379 10.48 13.90 38.38
N VAL A 380 9.30 13.32 38.15
CA VAL A 380 8.03 14.00 38.42
C VAL A 380 6.99 13.01 38.93
N THR A 381 6.36 13.36 40.05
CA THR A 381 5.04 12.86 40.43
C THR A 381 4.01 13.96 40.17
N SER A 382 2.88 13.60 39.57
CA SER A 382 1.81 14.58 39.36
C SER A 382 0.45 13.95 39.58
N GLY A 383 -0.51 14.73 40.10
CA GLY A 383 -1.90 14.30 40.19
C GLY A 383 -2.61 14.23 38.84
N GLY A 384 -2.02 14.80 37.78
CA GLY A 384 -2.50 14.71 36.41
C GLY A 384 -1.95 13.49 35.67
N GLY A 385 -2.61 13.07 34.60
CA GLY A 385 -2.13 11.98 33.75
C GLY A 385 -0.89 12.40 32.96
N ILE A 386 0.29 11.86 33.29
CA ILE A 386 1.54 12.04 32.53
C ILE A 386 1.60 11.02 31.38
N SER A 387 2.13 11.43 30.23
CA SER A 387 2.37 10.58 29.06
C SER A 387 3.42 11.18 28.11
N ARG A 388 3.85 10.37 27.13
CA ARG A 388 4.69 10.73 25.98
C ARG A 388 6.03 11.37 26.36
N PRO A 389 6.78 10.80 27.31
CA PRO A 389 8.10 11.35 27.60
C PRO A 389 8.95 11.36 26.33
N VAL A 390 9.73 12.41 26.13
CA VAL A 390 10.72 12.54 25.06
C VAL A 390 12.02 13.03 25.65
N THR A 391 13.14 12.46 25.24
CA THR A 391 14.45 12.79 25.78
C THR A 391 15.53 12.85 24.72
N ASP A 392 16.35 13.89 24.72
CA ASP A 392 17.58 14.02 23.90
C ASP A 392 18.87 13.67 24.68
N GLY A 393 18.72 13.15 25.90
CA GLY A 393 19.83 12.84 26.81
C GLY A 393 20.13 13.98 27.79
N ILE A 394 19.67 15.20 27.48
CA ILE A 394 19.87 16.41 28.29
C ILE A 394 18.55 16.81 28.97
N ASN A 395 17.49 16.91 28.18
CA ASN A 395 16.18 17.37 28.57
C ASN A 395 15.17 16.23 28.52
N VAL A 396 14.16 16.28 29.39
CA VAL A 396 12.99 15.39 29.29
C VAL A 396 11.72 16.23 29.22
N VAL A 397 10.98 16.13 28.11
CA VAL A 397 9.68 16.77 27.95
C VAL A 397 8.58 15.73 27.98
N PHE A 398 7.43 16.07 28.55
CA PHE A 398 6.28 15.17 28.61
C PHE A 398 4.97 15.94 28.46
N ALA A 399 3.89 15.20 28.21
CA ALA A 399 2.53 15.72 28.16
C ALA A 399 1.83 15.44 29.50
N GLN A 400 1.26 16.47 30.10
CA GLN A 400 0.43 16.39 31.29
C GLN A 400 -1.02 16.70 30.95
N ALA A 401 -1.93 15.78 31.25
CA ALA A 401 -3.36 16.01 31.11
C ALA A 401 -3.86 17.05 32.12
N LEU A 402 -4.62 18.02 31.62
CA LEU A 402 -5.31 19.04 32.40
C LEU A 402 -6.76 18.61 32.68
N SER A 403 -7.37 19.17 33.71
CA SER A 403 -8.78 18.91 34.06
C SER A 403 -9.77 19.32 32.96
N SER A 404 -9.37 20.22 32.06
CA SER A 404 -10.14 20.65 30.90
C SER A 404 -10.18 19.64 29.75
N GLY A 405 -9.50 18.49 29.88
CA GLY A 405 -9.32 17.53 28.79
C GLY A 405 -8.24 17.94 27.77
N GLN A 406 -7.58 19.09 27.99
CA GLN A 406 -6.42 19.52 27.21
C GLN A 406 -5.14 18.87 27.76
N SER A 407 -4.03 18.95 27.01
CA SER A 407 -2.71 18.54 27.49
C SER A 407 -1.74 19.71 27.46
N GLN A 408 -0.85 19.77 28.45
CA GLN A 408 0.24 20.74 28.53
C GLN A 408 1.58 20.04 28.30
N SER A 409 2.42 20.62 27.46
CA SER A 409 3.83 20.23 27.30
C SER A 409 4.66 20.82 28.42
N ILE A 410 5.42 19.98 29.11
CA ILE A 410 6.21 20.35 30.29
C ILE A 410 7.62 19.82 30.15
N LEU A 411 8.61 20.69 30.35
CA LEU A 411 10.01 20.31 30.52
C LEU A 411 10.28 19.95 31.99
N ALA A 412 10.75 18.74 32.23
CA ALA A 412 11.31 18.33 33.51
C ALA A 412 12.76 18.82 33.63
N THR A 413 13.06 19.55 34.70
CA THR A 413 14.40 20.02 35.05
C THR A 413 14.77 19.54 36.45
N PRO A 414 16.07 19.48 36.81
CA PRO A 414 16.48 19.18 38.18
C PRO A 414 15.86 20.14 39.22
N SER A 415 15.57 21.38 38.83
CA SER A 415 14.97 22.42 39.68
C SER A 415 13.43 22.38 39.73
N GLY A 416 12.77 21.51 38.96
CA GLY A 416 11.32 21.44 38.89
C GLY A 416 10.78 21.37 37.46
N GLN A 417 9.52 21.77 37.27
CA GLN A 417 8.82 21.69 35.99
C GLN A 417 8.68 23.06 35.33
N VAL A 418 8.92 23.14 34.02
CA VAL A 418 8.76 24.37 33.22
C VAL A 418 7.68 24.14 32.16
N PRO A 419 6.51 24.81 32.27
CA PRO A 419 5.49 24.74 31.24
C PRO A 419 5.97 25.35 29.92
N LEU A 420 5.78 24.64 28.80
CA LEU A 420 6.16 25.10 27.47
C LEU A 420 4.94 25.66 26.72
N GLY A 421 3.83 24.93 26.71
CA GLY A 421 2.60 25.32 26.01
C GLY A 421 1.43 24.40 26.32
N VAL A 422 0.19 24.89 26.14
CA VAL A 422 -1.03 24.08 26.21
C VAL A 422 -1.46 23.79 24.78
N VAL A 423 -1.76 22.52 24.48
CA VAL A 423 -2.30 22.10 23.19
C VAL A 423 -3.68 21.47 23.41
N PRO A 424 -4.73 21.99 22.78
CA PRO A 424 -6.03 21.37 22.78
C PRO A 424 -5.99 20.09 21.95
N VAL A 425 -6.39 19.01 22.59
CA VAL A 425 -6.15 17.64 22.17
C VAL A 425 -6.91 17.31 20.88
N ALA A 426 -6.20 17.31 19.76
CA ALA A 426 -6.46 16.45 18.62
C ALA A 426 -5.09 16.02 18.07
N HIS A 427 -4.54 14.96 18.65
CA HIS A 427 -3.30 14.38 18.11
C HIS A 427 -3.65 13.74 16.76
N PRO A 428 -2.88 13.97 15.69
CA PRO A 428 -3.02 13.20 14.47
C PRO A 428 -2.96 11.71 14.82
N GLU A 429 -3.88 10.91 14.26
CA GLU A 429 -3.87 9.47 14.48
C GLU A 429 -2.51 8.89 14.06
N GLY A 430 -1.75 8.35 15.01
CA GLY A 430 -0.42 7.79 14.78
C GLY A 430 0.77 8.65 15.24
N ALA A 431 0.61 9.95 15.52
CA ALA A 431 1.72 10.79 16.01
C ALA A 431 2.15 10.36 17.44
N GLN A 432 3.47 10.20 17.64
CA GLN A 432 4.06 9.75 18.91
C GLN A 432 4.07 10.87 19.96
N THR A 433 4.22 12.12 19.55
CA THR A 433 4.15 13.26 20.47
C THR A 433 3.20 14.31 19.90
N GLY A 434 3.29 14.59 18.59
CA GLY A 434 2.49 15.57 17.85
C GLY A 434 2.62 17.03 18.34
N ALA A 435 3.32 17.27 19.45
CA ALA A 435 3.32 18.54 20.16
C ALA A 435 4.72 19.03 20.58
N TYR A 436 5.74 18.17 20.58
CA TYR A 436 7.12 18.57 20.87
C TYR A 436 8.15 17.59 20.31
N GLN A 437 9.32 18.13 20.01
CA GLN A 437 10.53 17.44 19.59
C GLN A 437 11.72 18.07 20.35
N LEU A 438 12.77 17.28 20.55
CA LEU A 438 13.99 17.70 21.23
C LEU A 438 15.16 17.34 20.33
N HIS A 439 16.26 18.07 20.37
CA HIS A 439 17.54 17.70 19.74
C HIS A 439 18.64 18.59 20.30
N ALA A 440 19.78 18.03 20.68
CA ALA A 440 20.97 18.80 21.10
C ALA A 440 20.67 19.94 22.11
N GLY A 441 19.72 19.74 23.03
CA GLY A 441 19.29 20.74 24.01
C GLY A 441 18.22 21.72 23.55
N TYR A 442 17.91 21.76 22.26
CA TYR A 442 16.78 22.51 21.69
C TYR A 442 15.47 21.77 21.92
N ILE A 443 14.40 22.53 22.09
CA ILE A 443 13.05 21.98 22.27
C ILE A 443 12.08 22.73 21.35
N ALA A 444 11.63 22.08 20.28
CA ALA A 444 10.53 22.58 19.46
C ALA A 444 9.20 22.11 20.08
N PHE A 445 8.21 22.99 20.19
CA PHE A 445 6.91 22.65 20.78
C PHE A 445 5.78 23.50 20.22
N LEU A 446 4.56 22.99 20.33
CA LEU A 446 3.35 23.72 19.97
C LEU A 446 2.83 24.54 21.15
N LYS A 447 2.43 25.78 20.87
CA LYS A 447 1.81 26.70 21.83
C LYS A 447 0.74 27.52 21.13
N GLY A 448 -0.42 27.65 21.77
CA GLY A 448 -1.55 28.42 21.23
C GLY A 448 -2.89 27.90 21.73
N SER A 449 -3.97 28.36 21.10
CA SER A 449 -5.32 27.82 21.29
C SER A 449 -5.71 26.89 20.14
N SER A 450 -6.86 26.22 20.26
CA SER A 450 -7.30 25.24 19.27
C SER A 450 -7.57 25.90 17.95
N GLY A 451 -6.99 25.39 16.88
CA GLY A 451 -7.13 25.99 15.55
C GLY A 451 -6.19 27.19 15.32
N ALA A 452 -5.27 27.47 16.24
CA ALA A 452 -4.29 28.55 16.14
C ALA A 452 -2.93 28.15 16.74
N GLU A 453 -2.62 26.85 16.77
CA GLU A 453 -1.36 26.32 17.27
C GLU A 453 -0.18 26.87 16.46
N GLN A 454 0.85 27.34 17.15
CA GLN A 454 2.08 27.82 16.53
C GLN A 454 3.28 27.03 17.03
N VAL A 455 4.30 26.92 16.19
CA VAL A 455 5.58 26.30 16.51
C VAL A 455 6.46 27.31 17.22
N TRP A 456 6.95 26.90 18.38
CA TRP A 456 7.92 27.61 19.18
C TRP A 456 9.16 26.76 19.37
N LEU A 457 10.28 27.43 19.59
CA LEU A 457 11.56 26.82 19.87
C LEU A 457 12.12 27.39 21.15
N ARG A 458 12.55 26.51 22.06
CA ARG A 458 13.38 26.85 23.20
C ARG A 458 14.83 26.48 22.90
N THR A 459 15.74 27.43 23.04
CA THR A 459 17.19 27.21 22.89
C THR A 459 17.79 26.56 24.14
N PRO A 460 19.01 25.99 24.06
CA PRO A 460 19.74 25.48 25.23
C PRO A 460 19.95 26.52 26.33
N SER A 461 20.14 27.80 25.97
CA SER A 461 20.23 28.92 26.93
C SER A 461 18.90 29.25 27.61
N GLY A 462 17.80 28.70 27.08
CA GLY A 462 16.46 28.89 27.60
C GLY A 462 15.72 30.10 27.05
N ALA A 463 16.19 30.72 25.97
CA ALA A 463 15.38 31.68 25.22
C ALA A 463 14.24 30.94 24.50
N GLN A 464 13.09 31.59 24.34
CA GLN A 464 11.97 31.06 23.54
C GLN A 464 11.73 31.95 22.31
N HIS A 465 11.59 31.32 21.16
CA HIS A 465 11.35 31.97 19.88
C HIS A 465 10.09 31.40 19.25
N GLN A 466 9.18 32.28 18.82
CA GLN A 466 8.06 31.86 17.98
C GLN A 466 8.57 31.70 16.56
N LEU A 467 8.46 30.50 15.99
CA LEU A 467 8.90 30.22 14.63
C LEU A 467 7.76 30.45 13.63
N SER A 468 6.53 30.04 13.96
CA SER A 468 5.38 30.23 13.07
C SER A 468 4.43 31.32 13.57
N SER A 469 3.84 32.08 12.65
CA SER A 469 2.83 33.12 12.95
C SER A 469 1.68 33.11 11.93
N PHE A 470 1.31 31.92 11.45
CA PHE A 470 0.28 31.75 10.44
C PHE A 470 -1.14 31.89 11.01
N GLY A 471 -2.09 32.30 10.18
CA GLY A 471 -3.52 32.28 10.52
C GLY A 471 -4.11 30.87 10.58
N THR A 472 -3.37 29.85 10.16
CA THR A 472 -3.72 28.43 10.22
C THR A 472 -2.87 27.70 11.27
N PRO A 473 -3.37 26.60 11.86
CA PRO A 473 -2.59 25.75 12.75
C PRO A 473 -1.30 25.28 12.10
N SER A 474 -0.21 25.38 12.84
CA SER A 474 1.07 24.75 12.52
C SER A 474 1.24 23.46 13.32
N GLN A 475 1.99 22.53 12.77
CA GLN A 475 2.30 21.23 13.36
C GLN A 475 3.80 20.98 13.22
N LEU A 476 4.40 20.28 14.18
CA LEU A 476 5.74 19.76 13.97
C LEU A 476 5.70 18.67 12.90
N ASP A 477 6.74 18.58 12.09
CA ASP A 477 6.87 17.49 11.13
C ASP A 477 7.32 16.22 11.85
N ASP A 478 6.35 15.57 12.52
CA ASP A 478 6.54 14.33 13.29
C ASP A 478 5.90 13.15 12.54
N PRO A 479 6.68 12.27 11.91
CA PRO A 479 6.11 11.10 11.26
C PRO A 479 5.48 10.15 12.30
N PRO A 480 4.43 9.39 11.95
CA PRO A 480 3.80 8.41 12.84
C PRO A 480 4.78 7.34 13.40
N ALA A 481 5.89 7.15 12.69
CA ALA A 481 7.01 6.29 13.02
C ALA A 481 8.26 7.13 13.29
N ARG A 482 8.17 8.10 14.22
CA ARG A 482 9.24 9.03 14.62
C ARG A 482 10.65 8.44 14.45
N LEU A 483 11.42 9.05 13.55
CA LEU A 483 12.86 8.89 13.38
C LEU A 483 13.52 9.88 14.34
N GLY A 484 14.18 9.39 15.39
CA GLY A 484 15.08 10.22 16.20
C GLY A 484 14.58 11.62 16.59
N HIS A 485 15.54 12.53 16.64
CA HIS A 485 15.40 13.94 16.99
C HIS A 485 15.27 14.83 15.75
N ASP A 486 14.82 14.23 14.66
CA ASP A 486 15.18 14.60 13.29
C ASP A 486 14.47 15.86 12.74
N GLY A 487 13.48 16.39 13.46
CA GLY A 487 12.76 17.62 13.08
C GLY A 487 13.47 18.91 13.49
N ILE A 488 14.63 18.81 14.15
CA ILE A 488 15.44 19.95 14.61
C ILE A 488 16.90 19.76 14.18
N SER A 489 17.55 20.78 13.65
CA SER A 489 18.98 20.75 13.31
C SER A 489 19.88 21.02 14.52
N ASP A 490 21.18 20.73 14.38
CA ASP A 490 22.18 21.00 15.43
C ASP A 490 22.26 22.49 15.82
N ASP A 491 21.87 23.37 14.89
CA ASP A 491 21.86 24.83 15.07
C ASP A 491 20.48 25.39 15.50
N GLY A 492 19.50 24.51 15.72
CA GLY A 492 18.16 24.90 16.18
C GLY A 492 17.24 25.41 15.07
N GLU A 493 17.48 25.07 13.81
CA GLU A 493 16.43 25.20 12.79
C GLU A 493 15.40 24.09 12.99
N VAL A 494 14.15 24.37 12.66
CA VAL A 494 13.03 23.43 12.86
C VAL A 494 12.24 23.31 11.57
N MET A 495 12.07 22.08 11.10
CA MET A 495 11.14 21.79 10.01
C MET A 495 9.74 21.58 10.57
N PHE A 496 8.75 22.26 9.99
CA PHE A 496 7.37 22.18 10.46
C PHE A 496 6.36 22.34 9.33
N LEU A 497 5.10 22.03 9.61
CA LEU A 497 3.99 22.08 8.66
C LEU A 497 3.03 23.21 9.03
N SER A 498 2.60 23.98 8.04
CA SER A 498 1.34 24.75 8.09
C SER A 498 0.57 24.32 6.84
N PRO A 499 -0.23 23.24 6.94
CA PRO A 499 -0.79 22.56 5.77
C PRO A 499 -1.50 23.52 4.80
N PRO A 500 -1.31 23.31 3.48
CA PRO A 500 -0.72 22.14 2.85
C PRO A 500 0.81 22.24 2.62
N LYS A 501 1.51 23.16 3.30
CA LYS A 501 2.92 23.49 3.05
C LYS A 501 3.85 23.12 4.22
N ARG A 502 5.11 22.91 3.89
CA ARG A 502 6.24 22.66 4.79
C ARG A 502 7.15 23.88 4.83
N TYR A 503 7.63 24.22 6.02
CA TYR A 503 8.47 25.37 6.27
C TYR A 503 9.69 25.01 7.12
N LEU A 504 10.78 25.73 6.91
CA LEU A 504 11.96 25.74 7.77
C LEU A 504 11.96 27.05 8.57
N GLY A 505 11.97 26.97 9.90
CA GLY A 505 12.05 28.12 10.80
C GLY A 505 13.35 28.14 11.59
N ALA A 506 13.89 29.33 11.83
CA ALA A 506 15.09 29.54 12.66
C ALA A 506 14.84 30.69 13.66
N PRO A 507 15.54 30.71 14.82
CA PRO A 507 15.43 31.79 15.79
C PRO A 507 15.63 33.18 15.16
N GLY A 508 14.59 34.03 15.23
CA GLY A 508 14.67 35.42 14.78
C GLY A 508 14.56 35.62 13.26
N ALA A 509 14.39 34.55 12.47
CA ALA A 509 14.15 34.61 11.04
C ALA A 509 12.67 34.32 10.72
N ALA A 510 12.19 34.83 9.59
CA ALA A 510 10.89 34.44 9.05
C ALA A 510 10.96 33.01 8.48
N PRO A 511 9.91 32.17 8.62
CA PRO A 511 9.89 30.84 8.03
C PRO A 511 10.02 30.86 6.50
N ARG A 512 10.85 29.95 5.98
CA ARG A 512 11.02 29.71 4.54
C ARG A 512 10.17 28.53 4.09
N GLU A 513 9.36 28.68 3.04
CA GLU A 513 8.64 27.56 2.43
C GLU A 513 9.63 26.61 1.75
N ILE A 514 9.51 25.32 2.03
CA ILE A 514 10.40 24.26 1.50
C ILE A 514 9.66 23.38 0.50
N SER A 515 8.48 22.87 0.85
CA SER A 515 7.78 21.91 -0.01
C SER A 515 6.30 21.81 0.34
N SER A 516 5.59 20.85 -0.26
CA SER A 516 4.31 20.42 0.27
C SER A 516 4.45 19.69 1.62
N HIS A 517 3.32 19.46 2.27
CA HIS A 517 3.21 18.67 3.50
C HIS A 517 3.41 17.15 3.31
N LEU A 518 3.61 16.68 2.08
CA LEU A 518 3.84 15.26 1.82
C LEU A 518 5.21 14.82 2.37
N GLY A 519 5.35 13.53 2.64
CA GLY A 519 6.59 12.96 3.17
C GLY A 519 6.90 13.39 4.61
N HIS A 520 8.16 13.20 5.01
CA HIS A 520 8.70 13.66 6.29
C HIS A 520 10.14 14.14 6.10
N ALA A 521 10.53 15.15 6.86
CA ALA A 521 11.87 15.70 6.84
C ALA A 521 12.73 15.10 7.93
N ARG A 522 14.04 15.17 7.69
CA ARG A 522 15.07 14.75 8.62
C ARG A 522 16.29 15.64 8.48
N TRP A 523 16.82 16.10 9.61
CA TRP A 523 18.18 16.59 9.71
C TRP A 523 19.16 15.43 9.76
N PHE A 524 20.12 15.40 8.84
CA PHE A 524 21.13 14.35 8.81
C PHE A 524 22.44 14.89 8.23
N GLN A 525 23.56 14.66 8.93
CA GLN A 525 24.91 15.03 8.47
C GLN A 525 25.03 16.48 7.95
N GLY A 526 24.46 17.44 8.68
CA GLY A 526 24.57 18.86 8.34
C GLY A 526 23.63 19.34 7.23
N ALA A 527 22.67 18.53 6.79
CA ALA A 527 21.71 18.92 5.76
C ALA A 527 20.29 18.42 6.07
N TRP A 528 19.32 19.13 5.48
CA TRP A 528 17.92 18.73 5.51
C TRP A 528 17.59 17.82 4.33
N TYR A 529 16.85 16.75 4.63
CA TYR A 529 16.31 15.83 3.63
C TYR A 529 14.81 15.71 3.82
N VAL A 530 14.11 15.35 2.74
CA VAL A 530 12.69 14.99 2.76
C VAL A 530 12.52 13.62 2.11
N VAL A 531 11.97 12.67 2.86
CA VAL A 531 11.59 11.35 2.38
C VAL A 531 10.14 11.39 1.94
N MET A 532 9.88 11.12 0.66
CA MET A 532 8.54 11.14 0.10
C MET A 532 8.33 9.93 -0.80
N GLY A 533 7.38 9.06 -0.44
CA GLY A 533 7.11 7.84 -1.20
C GLY A 533 8.38 7.02 -1.40
N ASN A 534 8.76 6.81 -2.65
CA ASN A 534 9.95 6.06 -3.04
C ASN A 534 11.20 6.91 -3.30
N THR A 535 11.14 8.22 -3.05
CA THR A 535 12.19 9.18 -3.41
C THR A 535 12.72 9.89 -2.17
N LEU A 536 14.06 10.03 -2.10
CA LEU A 536 14.77 10.81 -1.10
C LEU A 536 15.19 12.14 -1.75
N PHE A 537 14.77 13.25 -1.15
CA PHE A 537 15.11 14.59 -1.56
C PHE A 537 16.10 15.21 -0.59
N GLN A 538 17.05 15.98 -1.10
CA GLN A 538 17.81 16.95 -0.33
C GLN A 538 17.15 18.33 -0.47
N VAL A 539 17.12 19.10 0.61
CA VAL A 539 16.62 20.48 0.59
C VAL A 539 17.75 21.40 0.12
N ASP A 540 17.47 22.20 -0.91
CA ASP A 540 18.34 23.31 -1.29
C ASP A 540 18.25 24.40 -0.20
N ASP A 541 19.38 24.64 0.46
CA ASP A 541 19.53 25.65 1.50
C ASP A 541 19.86 27.04 0.91
N GLY A 542 20.07 27.12 -0.42
CA GLY A 542 20.47 28.32 -1.11
C GLY A 542 21.90 28.78 -0.77
N SER A 543 22.65 28.02 0.05
CA SER A 543 24.03 28.35 0.46
C SER A 543 25.07 27.93 -0.59
N SER A 544 24.68 27.05 -1.52
CA SER A 544 25.55 26.49 -2.56
C SER A 544 26.00 27.48 -3.66
N GLY A 545 25.59 28.76 -3.58
CA GLY A 545 25.88 29.80 -4.57
C GLY A 545 27.10 30.71 -4.32
N GLU A 546 27.71 30.70 -3.13
CA GLU A 546 28.80 31.65 -2.79
C GLU A 546 30.15 30.99 -2.45
N GLY A 547 30.40 29.79 -2.98
CA GLY A 547 31.70 29.12 -2.88
C GLY A 547 32.72 29.62 -3.91
N GLU A 548 33.60 30.53 -3.48
CA GLU A 548 34.99 30.71 -3.95
C GLU A 548 35.24 30.71 -5.48
N GLY A 549 34.59 31.62 -6.20
CA GLY A 549 34.94 32.00 -7.58
C GLY A 549 35.76 33.29 -7.68
N GLY A 550 36.62 33.59 -6.70
CA GLY A 550 37.48 34.78 -6.69
C GLY A 550 38.72 34.62 -7.57
N GLY A 551 38.54 34.40 -8.87
CA GLY A 551 39.60 34.39 -9.87
C GLY A 551 39.33 35.45 -10.94
N ALA A 552 39.90 36.65 -10.77
CA ALA A 552 39.89 37.69 -11.77
C ALA A 552 40.53 37.18 -13.08
N GLY A 553 39.77 37.21 -14.17
CA GLY A 553 40.21 36.77 -15.48
C GLY A 553 39.33 37.35 -16.58
N GLU A 554 39.66 38.59 -16.93
CA GLU A 554 39.68 39.17 -18.29
C GLU A 554 38.54 38.83 -19.28
N ALA A 555 37.86 39.90 -19.70
CA ALA A 555 36.85 39.89 -20.73
C ALA A 555 37.45 39.62 -22.11
N ASP A 556 36.91 38.63 -22.82
CA ASP A 556 36.79 38.72 -24.27
C ASP A 556 35.53 38.01 -24.77
N GLY A 557 34.84 38.64 -25.71
CA GLY A 557 33.51 38.27 -26.16
C GLY A 557 33.51 37.20 -27.24
N SER A 558 32.45 36.38 -27.29
CA SER A 558 31.92 35.84 -28.55
C SER A 558 30.58 35.13 -28.32
N THR A 559 29.65 35.48 -29.19
CA THR A 559 28.35 34.85 -29.48
C THR A 559 28.43 33.35 -29.78
N GLY A 560 27.38 32.59 -29.44
CA GLY A 560 27.11 31.28 -30.06
C GLY A 560 26.20 30.35 -29.25
N ALA A 561 24.98 30.13 -29.75
CA ALA A 561 24.01 29.16 -29.24
C ALA A 561 24.43 27.71 -29.50
N SER A 562 24.10 26.78 -28.59
CA SER A 562 23.45 25.48 -28.91
C SER A 562 23.26 24.61 -27.67
N PHE A 563 22.05 24.07 -27.52
CA PHE A 563 21.72 22.92 -26.69
C PHE A 563 22.48 21.66 -27.15
N ALA A 564 23.08 20.92 -26.21
CA ALA A 564 23.25 19.47 -26.32
C ALA A 564 23.43 18.85 -24.94
N SER A 565 22.59 17.86 -24.64
CA SER A 565 22.65 16.97 -23.49
C SER A 565 23.87 16.05 -23.57
N GLY A 566 24.56 15.84 -22.45
CA GLY A 566 25.71 14.95 -22.36
C GLY A 566 25.98 14.51 -20.93
N ARG A 567 25.71 13.23 -20.66
CA ARG A 567 26.06 12.50 -19.44
C ARG A 567 27.53 12.67 -19.07
N GLY A 568 27.81 12.80 -17.77
CA GLY A 568 29.15 12.67 -17.22
C GLY A 568 29.10 12.16 -15.79
N ALA A 569 29.35 10.86 -15.61
CA ALA A 569 29.58 10.25 -14.29
C ALA A 569 30.79 10.92 -13.63
N ARG A 570 30.59 11.52 -12.44
CA ARG A 570 31.69 12.02 -11.62
C ARG A 570 32.24 10.88 -10.75
N ALA A 571 33.52 10.59 -11.00
CA ALA A 571 34.35 9.72 -10.19
C ALA A 571 34.56 10.32 -8.79
N ALA A 572 34.46 9.47 -7.77
CA ALA A 572 34.79 9.79 -6.39
C ALA A 572 36.28 10.15 -6.27
N VAL A 573 36.57 11.36 -5.82
CA VAL A 573 37.91 11.80 -5.46
C VAL A 573 38.22 11.27 -4.05
N SER A 574 39.22 10.40 -4.00
CA SER A 574 39.79 9.85 -2.77
C SER A 574 40.50 10.94 -1.98
N MET A 575 39.99 11.30 -0.81
CA MET A 575 40.73 12.13 0.15
C MET A 575 41.81 11.28 0.81
N THR A 576 43.06 11.61 0.49
CA THR A 576 44.26 11.03 1.09
C THR A 576 44.47 11.69 2.46
N ARG A 577 44.47 10.89 3.54
CA ARG A 577 44.85 11.36 4.88
C ARG A 577 46.36 11.61 4.93
N VAL A 578 46.76 12.84 5.24
CA VAL A 578 48.09 13.18 5.75
C VAL A 578 48.06 12.97 7.26
N GLY A 579 49.05 12.22 7.76
CA GLY A 579 49.18 11.88 9.17
C GLY A 579 49.86 12.95 10.00
N GLU A 580 49.63 12.89 11.31
CA GLU A 580 50.57 13.39 12.30
C GLU A 580 50.66 12.40 13.47
N ALA A 581 51.87 12.33 14.01
CA ALA A 581 52.39 11.27 14.85
C ALA A 581 52.30 11.60 16.34
N GLY A 582 52.26 10.54 17.16
CA GLY A 582 52.92 10.54 18.47
C GLY A 582 52.08 10.00 19.63
N ALA A 583 52.37 8.77 20.07
CA ALA A 583 52.79 8.48 21.46
C ALA A 583 52.96 6.97 21.74
N ARG A 584 54.20 6.63 22.07
CA ARG A 584 54.74 5.61 22.99
C ARG A 584 53.87 4.42 23.47
N ALA A 585 54.31 3.24 23.04
CA ALA A 585 54.82 2.11 23.83
C ALA A 585 54.16 1.74 25.18
N ALA A 586 53.52 0.57 25.20
CA ALA A 586 53.64 -0.40 26.29
C ALA A 586 53.55 -1.83 25.72
N SER A 587 54.43 -2.69 26.21
CA SER A 587 54.77 -4.03 25.73
C SER A 587 54.11 -5.16 26.54
N ALA A 588 53.92 -6.31 25.89
CA ALA A 588 53.89 -7.72 26.36
C ALA A 588 52.58 -8.50 26.03
N PRO A 589 52.61 -9.85 26.02
CA PRO A 589 53.46 -10.73 25.21
C PRO A 589 52.64 -11.76 24.38
N ALA A 590 53.37 -12.45 23.50
CA ALA A 590 52.90 -13.39 22.48
C ALA A 590 52.23 -14.67 23.02
N ALA A 591 51.20 -15.14 22.31
CA ALA A 591 50.67 -16.50 22.39
C ALA A 591 50.69 -17.15 20.99
N ALA A 592 51.19 -18.38 20.96
CA ALA A 592 51.61 -19.13 19.78
C ALA A 592 50.44 -19.69 18.95
N SER A 593 50.63 -19.74 17.63
CA SER A 593 49.88 -20.56 16.68
C SER A 593 50.51 -21.96 16.58
N PRO A 594 49.73 -23.04 16.42
CA PRO A 594 50.25 -24.31 15.93
C PRO A 594 50.06 -24.47 14.42
N GLU A 595 51.14 -24.91 13.79
CA GLU A 595 51.27 -25.31 12.38
C GLU A 595 50.45 -26.57 12.04
N LEU A 596 50.01 -26.62 10.78
CA LEU A 596 49.49 -27.79 10.08
C LEU A 596 50.64 -28.65 9.53
N PRO A 597 50.50 -29.97 9.38
CA PRO A 597 51.33 -30.74 8.48
C PRO A 597 50.64 -30.99 7.13
N GLU A 598 51.44 -30.81 6.09
CA GLU A 598 51.21 -31.18 4.70
C GLU A 598 51.11 -32.71 4.52
N GLY A 599 50.33 -33.13 3.52
CA GLY A 599 50.25 -34.53 3.08
C GLY A 599 49.84 -34.60 1.61
N GLU A 600 50.73 -35.17 0.82
CA GLU A 600 50.81 -35.20 -0.64
C GLU A 600 49.63 -35.84 -1.42
N LEU A 601 49.50 -35.38 -2.67
CA LEU A 601 48.72 -35.96 -3.77
C LEU A 601 49.26 -37.36 -4.17
N PRO A 602 48.49 -38.15 -4.94
CA PRO A 602 48.79 -38.16 -6.37
C PRO A 602 47.59 -38.23 -7.32
N ALA A 603 47.93 -37.90 -8.56
CA ALA A 603 47.13 -37.72 -9.76
C ALA A 603 46.32 -38.93 -10.25
N SER A 604 45.29 -38.66 -11.07
CA SER A 604 45.17 -39.22 -12.43
C SER A 604 43.95 -38.65 -13.19
N SER A 605 44.21 -38.21 -14.43
CA SER A 605 43.46 -38.41 -15.71
C SER A 605 41.92 -38.56 -15.68
N SER A 606 41.09 -38.14 -16.63
CA SER A 606 41.19 -37.49 -17.94
C SER A 606 39.79 -37.55 -18.58
N CYS A 607 39.50 -36.61 -19.48
CA CYS A 607 38.62 -36.73 -20.66
C CYS A 607 37.07 -36.72 -20.53
N ALA A 608 36.52 -35.93 -21.45
CA ALA A 608 35.13 -35.74 -21.82
C ALA A 608 34.55 -36.90 -22.65
N LEU A 609 33.21 -37.06 -22.66
CA LEU A 609 32.38 -37.10 -23.87
C LEU A 609 30.88 -37.31 -23.55
N ALA A 610 30.06 -36.73 -24.43
CA ALA A 610 28.61 -36.81 -24.51
C ALA A 610 28.13 -38.07 -25.25
N ALA A 611 26.93 -38.58 -24.92
CA ALA A 611 25.92 -39.24 -25.78
C ALA A 611 24.74 -39.74 -24.89
N ARG A 612 23.49 -39.27 -25.06
CA ARG A 612 22.39 -39.75 -25.95
C ARG A 612 21.70 -41.08 -25.54
N GLN A 613 20.46 -40.93 -25.01
CA GLN A 613 19.19 -41.71 -25.18
C GLN A 613 19.14 -43.22 -24.84
N PRO A 614 17.96 -43.90 -24.72
CA PRO A 614 16.53 -43.54 -24.91
C PRO A 614 15.67 -43.82 -23.62
N GLY A 615 14.35 -43.61 -23.46
CA GLY A 615 13.21 -43.51 -24.38
C GLY A 615 12.36 -44.79 -24.38
N LEU A 616 11.39 -44.94 -23.45
CA LEU A 616 10.24 -45.87 -23.42
C LEU A 616 9.25 -45.29 -22.37
N GLY A 617 7.94 -45.11 -22.52
CA GLY A 617 6.97 -45.54 -23.53
C GLY A 617 5.76 -46.21 -22.86
N GLY A 618 4.56 -45.59 -22.93
CA GLY A 618 3.23 -46.19 -22.67
C GLY A 618 2.66 -45.99 -21.25
N ALA A 619 1.65 -45.16 -20.97
CA ALA A 619 0.22 -45.16 -21.39
C ALA A 619 -0.64 -46.26 -20.72
N LEU A 620 -1.55 -45.86 -19.80
CA LEU A 620 -3.01 -46.11 -19.87
C LEU A 620 -3.77 -45.58 -18.62
N GLU A 621 -4.85 -44.84 -18.89
CA GLU A 621 -6.19 -44.78 -18.23
C GLU A 621 -6.32 -44.89 -16.69
N ALA A 622 -6.80 -43.88 -15.96
CA ALA A 622 -8.16 -43.30 -15.85
C ALA A 622 -9.18 -44.13 -15.03
N ALA A 623 -9.82 -43.44 -14.07
CA ALA A 623 -11.04 -43.79 -13.29
C ALA A 623 -10.86 -44.80 -12.12
N VAL A 624 -11.54 -44.76 -10.96
CA VAL A 624 -12.60 -43.92 -10.36
C VAL A 624 -12.77 -44.36 -8.87
N LEU A 625 -13.19 -43.41 -8.00
CA LEU A 625 -13.92 -43.49 -6.70
C LEU A 625 -13.80 -44.71 -5.73
N ALA A 626 -13.44 -44.36 -4.49
CA ALA A 626 -14.09 -44.66 -3.20
C ALA A 626 -14.46 -46.10 -2.77
N ALA A 627 -13.90 -46.56 -1.64
CA ALA A 627 -14.61 -47.21 -0.53
C ALA A 627 -13.68 -47.55 0.66
N LEU A 628 -14.20 -47.35 1.88
CA LEU A 628 -14.06 -48.10 3.16
C LEU A 628 -12.77 -48.92 3.43
N GLY A 629 -12.19 -48.99 4.63
CA GLY A 629 -12.68 -48.80 5.99
C GLY A 629 -11.92 -49.74 6.94
N LEU A 630 -11.94 -49.41 8.24
CA LEU A 630 -11.54 -50.20 9.43
C LEU A 630 -10.05 -50.51 9.68
N ALA A 631 -9.55 -49.97 10.80
CA ALA A 631 -9.03 -50.80 11.90
C ALA A 631 -9.20 -50.07 13.25
N MET A 632 -9.98 -50.66 14.15
CA MET A 632 -10.10 -50.30 15.57
C MET A 632 -9.20 -51.21 16.41
N ALA A 633 -8.52 -50.65 17.42
CA ALA A 633 -8.19 -51.29 18.70
C ALA A 633 -7.83 -50.18 19.71
N ALA A 634 -8.73 -49.82 20.64
CA ALA A 634 -8.94 -50.43 21.96
C ALA A 634 -7.91 -50.00 23.03
N ARG A 635 -8.37 -49.19 23.99
CA ARG A 635 -7.95 -48.98 25.41
C ARG A 635 -8.46 -47.59 25.80
N GLY A 636 -9.19 -47.29 26.86
CA GLY A 636 -9.67 -47.99 28.05
C GLY A 636 -9.99 -46.85 29.03
N ARG A 637 -11.25 -46.70 29.45
CA ARG A 637 -11.67 -45.66 30.42
C ARG A 637 -12.37 -46.33 31.61
N PRO A 638 -12.02 -45.98 32.86
CA PRO A 638 -12.77 -46.41 34.02
C PRO A 638 -13.96 -45.47 34.32
N ARG A 639 -15.01 -46.07 34.87
CA ARG A 639 -16.17 -45.43 35.50
C ARG A 639 -15.88 -45.13 36.98
N LEU A 640 -16.48 -44.06 37.52
CA LEU A 640 -17.12 -43.93 38.85
C LEU A 640 -17.62 -42.47 38.97
N ARG A 641 -18.92 -42.18 38.83
CA ARG A 641 -20.02 -42.24 39.84
C ARG A 641 -19.81 -41.26 41.00
N ARG A 642 -20.60 -40.18 41.07
CA ARG A 642 -21.60 -39.96 42.15
C ARG A 642 -22.48 -38.73 41.93
N ASP A 643 -23.72 -38.90 42.41
CA ASP A 643 -24.89 -38.03 42.41
C ASP A 643 -24.80 -36.75 43.24
N ARG A 644 -25.62 -35.77 42.83
CA ARG A 644 -26.58 -34.93 43.63
C ARG A 644 -26.89 -33.68 42.78
N GLY A 645 -28.11 -33.26 42.49
CA GLY A 645 -29.43 -33.59 43.01
C GLY A 645 -30.19 -32.28 43.24
N GLY A 646 -31.21 -32.02 42.40
CA GLY A 646 -32.35 -31.11 42.62
C GLY A 646 -32.07 -29.60 42.58
N ALA A 647 -33.02 -28.72 42.26
CA ALA A 647 -34.36 -28.84 41.71
C ALA A 647 -34.85 -27.40 41.39
N ASP A 648 -35.92 -27.33 40.60
CA ASP A 648 -36.96 -26.30 40.59
C ASP A 648 -36.83 -24.98 39.80
N ALA A 649 -37.65 -24.96 38.73
CA ALA A 649 -38.86 -24.14 38.60
C ALA A 649 -38.89 -23.01 37.54
N THR A 650 -39.35 -23.42 36.34
CA THR A 650 -40.54 -22.91 35.59
C THR A 650 -40.63 -21.45 35.07
N PRO A 651 -41.50 -21.16 34.06
CA PRO A 651 -41.12 -20.41 32.86
C PRO A 651 -42.08 -19.24 32.54
N SER A 652 -41.83 -18.49 31.45
CA SER A 652 -42.80 -17.66 30.70
C SER A 652 -42.05 -16.59 29.88
N ARG A 653 -42.40 -16.11 28.68
CA ARG A 653 -43.33 -16.42 27.58
C ARG A 653 -43.25 -15.18 26.66
N ARG A 654 -43.45 -15.34 25.33
CA ARG A 654 -43.78 -14.29 24.32
C ARG A 654 -42.68 -13.28 23.95
N ALA A 655 -42.60 -12.72 22.74
CA ALA A 655 -43.33 -12.92 21.48
C ALA A 655 -42.53 -12.25 20.35
N THR A 656 -42.61 -12.86 19.17
CA THR A 656 -42.30 -12.32 17.85
C THR A 656 -43.29 -11.19 17.47
N ARG A 657 -42.83 -10.10 16.84
CA ARG A 657 -43.66 -9.33 15.90
C ARG A 657 -42.82 -8.63 14.82
N GLN A 658 -43.32 -8.77 13.60
CA GLN A 658 -42.89 -8.24 12.31
C GLN A 658 -43.14 -6.73 12.11
N GLN A 659 -42.38 -6.20 11.14
CA GLN A 659 -42.74 -5.23 10.08
C GLN A 659 -43.03 -3.76 10.42
N GLY A 660 -42.42 -2.88 9.62
CA GLY A 660 -42.84 -1.48 9.43
C GLY A 660 -41.78 -0.64 8.72
N SER A 661 -41.93 -0.51 7.40
CA SER A 661 -41.26 0.42 6.49
C SER A 661 -41.52 1.90 6.82
N ASP A 662 -40.58 2.80 6.52
CA ASP A 662 -40.91 4.18 6.11
C ASP A 662 -39.80 4.83 5.26
N THR A 663 -40.26 5.51 4.20
CA THR A 663 -39.55 6.32 3.19
C THR A 663 -39.17 7.73 3.68
N PRO A 664 -38.21 8.42 3.03
CA PRO A 664 -37.74 9.74 3.44
C PRO A 664 -38.56 10.92 2.87
N SER A 665 -38.70 11.96 3.68
CA SER A 665 -39.35 13.25 3.37
C SER A 665 -38.37 14.27 2.77
N ALA A 666 -38.91 15.14 1.91
CA ALA A 666 -38.22 16.20 1.17
C ALA A 666 -38.57 17.61 1.69
N ARG A 667 -37.79 18.61 1.22
CA ARG A 667 -37.92 20.09 1.33
C ARG A 667 -37.24 20.69 2.58
N ALA A 668 -36.63 21.89 2.56
CA ALA A 668 -36.81 23.04 1.68
C ALA A 668 -35.54 23.92 1.60
N ALA A 669 -35.39 24.62 0.48
CA ALA A 669 -34.52 25.77 0.31
C ALA A 669 -35.05 27.00 1.09
N GLY A 670 -34.13 27.85 1.57
CA GLY A 670 -34.44 29.15 2.17
C GLY A 670 -33.30 30.13 1.96
N TYR A 671 -33.45 31.03 0.99
CA TYR A 671 -32.72 32.29 0.88
C TYR A 671 -33.17 33.26 1.99
N SER A 672 -32.25 34.13 2.45
CA SER A 672 -32.42 35.61 2.45
C SER A 672 -31.98 36.35 3.74
N CYS A 673 -31.17 37.39 3.47
CA CYS A 673 -31.06 38.69 4.13
C CYS A 673 -30.43 38.86 5.53
N VAL A 674 -29.15 39.26 5.47
CA VAL A 674 -28.57 40.49 6.04
C VAL A 674 -29.57 41.43 6.72
N ARG A 675 -29.30 41.74 8.00
CA ARG A 675 -29.75 42.97 8.65
C ARG A 675 -28.60 43.53 9.49
N ALA A 676 -27.97 44.57 8.96
CA ALA A 676 -27.21 45.52 9.76
C ALA A 676 -28.20 46.44 10.49
N SER A 677 -27.90 46.78 11.74
CA SER A 677 -28.26 48.06 12.34
C SER A 677 -27.56 48.29 13.68
N PRO A 678 -27.42 49.56 14.09
CA PRO A 678 -26.23 50.07 14.75
C PRO A 678 -26.45 50.39 16.22
N ARG A 679 -25.36 50.40 16.98
CA ARG A 679 -24.99 51.46 17.94
C ARG A 679 -23.55 51.27 18.40
#